data_AF-K2A0U5-F1
#
_entry.id   AF-K2A0U5-F1
#
_cell.length_a   1.000
_cell.length_b   1.000
_cell.length_c   1.000
_cell.angle_alpha   90.00
_cell.angle_beta   90.00
_cell.angle_gamma   90.00
#
_symmetry.space_group_name_H-M   'P 1'
#
loop_
_entity.id
_entity.type
_entity.pdbx_description
1 polymer ?
#
loop_
_entity_poly.entity_id
_entity_poly.type
_entity_poly.pdbx_seq_one_letter_code
_entity_poly.pdbx_strand_id
1 'polypeptide(L)'
;MPLNETQRYTIKAATESFFSDLPKEEKNLSSAIDAFNQAFMKMLHHNHGLFLLQQCIHASEFFFQKLEKFGENTTVGEVQEYILEEISVAIEEAAKEIHQTALALGWEKEALQNHIQNRSEYKKLFISKPRPRENNYSEVYSVIHDSERMLSAGLVLNEQARRINLMIITKIRPEINNTIYLADFPENEEMLNDLINSLKKNLAKEKAIDTALQNIFTNLLQKNILTQDEKNKITREASLLLTYKIYHTIFTKNKESFSRIFQLTNTEIKILESPIVRNYISHERISLNDAIKLTQKEIFNLSFPSLLNFINLNKITVDQAKNTSVDSRAVISDEFYFQLIKDGKLNFNIMQNLDSESAKYLMNPGIKKLFSNPYICWFLSAGSLQIIDLQKISYREFNHYHFDLSDRKNDWLNLSYVKMIIDNFILLTSDHLLTDIELEYIYDNLDTLCSTLYIENNTTESKRSNLFYCGSQIFKNPLNLLSDIYLLETAKINLNTRLQALMDGRPIQLNKRTLDSFSHFVVTCKQVNFNFNKILHHEIEKRIYHALSTDDSNAIKEIISQKRNLNLTKSMLIKYLLNTIKKKIKTEFDRKKIAIFNEMLNEISAANQNDSFYKPMGITVCKDSGRENYWKNAFFKIKKIADEASEHKEDLPSVDHFFKKSTQEFCRHISTCSMVLLSS
;
A
#
# COMPACT_ATOMS: atom_id res chain seq x y z
N MET A 1 32.97 -11.63 -36.26
CA MET A 1 31.57 -11.88 -36.69
C MET A 1 30.70 -11.66 -35.48
N PRO A 2 29.54 -11.01 -35.59
CA PRO A 2 28.71 -10.75 -34.41
C PRO A 2 28.40 -12.06 -33.67
N LEU A 3 28.42 -12.03 -32.34
CA LEU A 3 28.03 -13.17 -31.49
C LEU A 3 26.66 -13.69 -31.92
N ASN A 4 26.53 -15.00 -32.07
CA ASN A 4 25.24 -15.61 -32.37
C ASN A 4 24.33 -15.64 -31.13
N GLU A 5 23.05 -15.99 -31.33
CA GLU A 5 22.04 -15.97 -30.28
C GLU A 5 22.39 -16.87 -29.08
N THR A 6 22.97 -18.05 -29.32
CA THR A 6 23.35 -18.97 -28.23
C THR A 6 24.50 -18.42 -27.38
N GLN A 7 25.49 -17.77 -28.02
CA GLN A 7 26.58 -17.11 -27.32
C GLN A 7 26.07 -15.92 -26.49
N ARG A 8 25.22 -15.08 -27.10
CA ARG A 8 24.56 -13.95 -26.42
C ARG A 8 23.76 -14.38 -25.21
N TYR A 9 22.95 -15.43 -25.37
CA TYR A 9 22.16 -16.02 -24.29
C TYR A 9 23.05 -16.53 -23.14
N THR A 10 24.13 -17.24 -23.47
CA THR A 10 25.06 -17.79 -22.47
C THR A 10 25.75 -16.67 -21.68
N ILE A 11 26.19 -15.61 -22.35
CA ILE A 11 26.81 -14.46 -21.68
C ILE A 11 25.79 -13.75 -20.80
N LYS A 12 24.60 -13.44 -21.34
CA LYS A 12 23.52 -12.77 -20.61
C LYS A 12 23.13 -13.53 -19.35
N ALA A 13 22.86 -14.83 -19.46
CA ALA A 13 22.45 -15.65 -18.31
C ALA A 13 23.47 -15.65 -17.16
N ALA A 14 24.76 -15.45 -17.47
CA ALA A 14 25.82 -15.39 -16.47
C ALA A 14 26.07 -13.98 -15.90
N THR A 15 25.61 -12.92 -16.58
CA THR A 15 25.86 -11.52 -16.16
C THR A 15 24.61 -10.75 -15.72
N GLU A 16 23.41 -11.19 -16.09
CA GLU A 16 22.15 -10.46 -15.87
C GLU A 16 21.89 -10.09 -14.41
N SER A 17 22.23 -10.98 -13.47
CA SER A 17 22.04 -10.73 -12.04
C SER A 17 22.85 -9.56 -11.48
N PHE A 18 23.89 -9.08 -12.18
CA PHE A 18 24.65 -7.91 -11.75
C PHE A 18 23.92 -6.59 -12.02
N PHE A 19 22.92 -6.59 -12.90
CA PHE A 19 22.23 -5.38 -13.34
C PHE A 19 20.70 -5.54 -13.46
N SER A 20 20.13 -6.63 -12.96
CA SER A 20 18.68 -6.83 -12.88
C SER A 20 18.00 -5.92 -11.84
N ASP A 21 18.72 -5.56 -10.78
CA ASP A 21 18.19 -4.82 -9.62
C ASP A 21 18.89 -3.46 -9.47
N LEU A 22 19.00 -2.69 -10.56
CA LEU A 22 19.54 -1.33 -10.49
C LEU A 22 18.65 -0.42 -9.62
N PRO A 23 19.25 0.43 -8.78
CA PRO A 23 18.49 1.29 -7.87
C PRO A 23 17.70 2.34 -8.64
N LYS A 24 16.49 2.67 -8.15
CA LYS A 24 15.56 3.64 -8.74
C LYS A 24 15.68 5.06 -8.14
N GLU A 25 16.74 5.32 -7.38
CA GLU A 25 17.03 6.64 -6.81
C GLU A 25 18.27 7.21 -7.51
N GLU A 26 18.19 8.46 -7.97
CA GLU A 26 19.23 9.12 -8.79
C GLU A 26 20.64 8.99 -8.20
N LYS A 27 20.79 9.29 -6.90
CA LYS A 27 22.09 9.23 -6.20
C LYS A 27 22.66 7.81 -6.15
N ASN A 28 21.81 6.82 -5.90
CA ASN A 28 22.23 5.41 -5.80
C ASN A 28 22.54 4.86 -7.20
N LEU A 29 21.78 5.25 -8.22
CA LEU A 29 22.02 4.87 -9.61
C LEU A 29 23.33 5.46 -10.13
N SER A 30 23.59 6.75 -9.87
CA SER A 30 24.87 7.39 -10.20
C SER A 30 26.04 6.68 -9.53
N SER A 31 25.92 6.31 -8.25
CA SER A 31 26.96 5.54 -7.54
C SER A 31 27.17 4.14 -8.14
N ALA A 32 26.10 3.47 -8.61
CA ALA A 32 26.20 2.18 -9.28
C ALA A 32 26.88 2.32 -10.66
N ILE A 33 26.55 3.36 -11.43
CA ILE A 33 27.16 3.70 -12.72
C ILE A 33 28.66 3.95 -12.56
N ASP A 34 29.06 4.70 -11.53
CA ASP A 34 30.47 4.91 -11.19
C ASP A 34 31.19 3.59 -10.91
N ALA A 35 30.53 2.66 -10.21
CA ALA A 35 31.07 1.34 -9.92
C ALA A 35 31.23 0.49 -11.19
N PHE A 36 30.30 0.56 -12.16
CA PHE A 36 30.44 -0.09 -13.47
C PHE A 36 31.58 0.52 -14.29
N ASN A 37 31.67 1.86 -14.37
CA ASN A 37 32.77 2.55 -15.02
C ASN A 37 34.13 2.09 -14.45
N GLN A 38 34.22 1.98 -13.11
CA GLN A 38 35.42 1.45 -12.45
C GLN A 38 35.68 -0.02 -12.81
N ALA A 39 34.65 -0.87 -12.87
CA ALA A 39 34.79 -2.28 -13.20
C ALA A 39 35.41 -2.51 -14.59
N PHE A 40 35.14 -1.64 -15.57
CA PHE A 40 35.76 -1.69 -16.90
C PHE A 40 37.16 -1.07 -16.95
N MET A 41 37.41 -0.02 -16.17
CA MET A 41 38.62 0.82 -16.33
C MET A 41 39.77 0.47 -15.37
N LYS A 42 39.47 -0.07 -14.17
CA LYS A 42 40.46 -0.23 -13.09
C LYS A 42 40.26 -1.54 -12.36
N MET A 43 41.34 -2.19 -11.92
CA MET A 43 41.26 -3.41 -11.12
C MET A 43 40.56 -3.12 -9.77
N LEU A 44 39.46 -3.81 -9.50
CA LEU A 44 38.69 -3.71 -8.27
C LEU A 44 39.29 -4.61 -7.19
N HIS A 45 39.09 -4.23 -5.92
CA HIS A 45 39.43 -5.11 -4.80
C HIS A 45 38.52 -6.34 -4.79
N HIS A 46 39.03 -7.51 -4.35
CA HIS A 46 38.28 -8.78 -4.34
C HIS A 46 36.99 -8.75 -3.50
N ASN A 47 36.88 -7.79 -2.58
CA ASN A 47 35.69 -7.57 -1.74
C ASN A 47 34.64 -6.63 -2.38
N HIS A 48 34.90 -6.11 -3.58
CA HIS A 48 33.97 -5.22 -4.26
C HIS A 48 32.81 -6.03 -4.87
N GLY A 49 31.56 -5.54 -4.76
CA GLY A 49 30.38 -6.25 -5.24
C GLY A 49 30.41 -6.61 -6.74
N LEU A 50 31.04 -5.76 -7.55
CA LEU A 50 31.24 -5.96 -9.00
C LEU A 50 32.55 -6.68 -9.37
N PHE A 51 33.31 -7.21 -8.41
CA PHE A 51 34.58 -7.89 -8.72
C PHE A 51 34.37 -9.07 -9.67
N LEU A 52 33.32 -9.87 -9.47
CA LEU A 52 33.00 -10.99 -10.37
C LEU A 52 32.65 -10.52 -11.79
N LEU A 53 31.86 -9.45 -11.93
CA LEU A 53 31.55 -8.86 -13.23
C LEU A 53 32.82 -8.36 -13.93
N GLN A 54 33.72 -7.70 -13.20
CA GLN A 54 35.03 -7.32 -13.73
C GLN A 54 35.81 -8.54 -14.22
N GLN A 55 35.77 -9.67 -13.51
CA GLN A 55 36.42 -10.89 -13.97
C GLN A 55 35.77 -11.43 -15.25
N CYS A 56 34.44 -11.36 -15.38
CA CYS A 56 33.75 -11.68 -16.64
C CYS A 56 34.19 -10.76 -17.80
N ILE A 57 34.50 -9.48 -17.54
CA ILE A 57 34.96 -8.52 -18.55
C ILE A 57 36.44 -8.77 -18.90
N HIS A 58 37.33 -8.74 -17.91
CA HIS A 58 38.78 -8.74 -18.12
C HIS A 58 39.36 -10.14 -18.36
N ALA A 59 38.65 -11.19 -17.93
CA ALA A 59 39.10 -12.57 -17.94
C ALA A 59 38.03 -13.50 -18.53
N SER A 60 37.28 -13.01 -19.53
CA SER A 60 36.09 -13.65 -20.12
C SER A 60 36.31 -15.11 -20.52
N GLU A 61 37.49 -15.44 -21.07
CA GLU A 61 37.93 -16.79 -21.46
C GLU A 61 37.84 -17.83 -20.32
N PHE A 62 37.89 -17.39 -19.07
CA PHE A 62 37.84 -18.27 -17.90
C PHE A 62 36.42 -18.47 -17.35
N PHE A 63 35.52 -17.52 -17.62
CA PHE A 63 34.16 -17.52 -17.07
C PHE A 63 33.15 -18.12 -18.04
N PHE A 64 33.26 -17.84 -19.34
CA PHE A 64 32.33 -18.36 -20.34
C PHE A 64 32.88 -19.63 -20.98
N GLN A 65 32.80 -20.75 -20.26
CA GLN A 65 33.30 -22.04 -20.70
C GLN A 65 32.55 -22.56 -21.93
N LYS A 66 33.31 -23.08 -22.90
CA LYS A 66 32.86 -23.65 -24.17
C LYS A 66 32.14 -22.64 -25.08
N LEU A 67 32.28 -21.34 -24.87
CA LEU A 67 31.59 -20.32 -25.68
C LEU A 67 32.00 -20.40 -27.17
N GLU A 68 33.24 -20.77 -27.43
CA GLU A 68 33.79 -21.00 -28.77
C GLU A 68 33.17 -22.19 -29.52
N LYS A 69 32.45 -23.09 -28.82
CA LYS A 69 31.78 -24.23 -29.46
C LYS A 69 30.48 -23.85 -30.16
N PHE A 70 29.92 -22.70 -29.80
CA PHE A 70 28.64 -22.26 -30.34
C PHE A 70 28.78 -21.45 -31.62
N GLY A 71 29.96 -20.95 -31.97
CA GLY A 71 30.20 -20.15 -33.17
C GLY A 71 31.68 -20.07 -33.54
N GLU A 72 31.98 -19.92 -34.82
CA GLU A 72 33.36 -19.83 -35.31
C GLU A 72 33.93 -18.42 -35.12
N ASN A 73 35.21 -18.33 -34.77
CA ASN A 73 36.01 -17.09 -34.77
C ASN A 73 35.52 -15.96 -33.84
N THR A 74 34.82 -16.28 -32.75
CA THR A 74 34.50 -15.30 -31.70
C THR A 74 35.78 -14.74 -31.08
N THR A 75 35.81 -13.44 -30.83
CA THR A 75 36.92 -12.74 -30.17
C THR A 75 36.59 -12.35 -28.73
N VAL A 76 37.62 -12.13 -27.91
CA VAL A 76 37.47 -11.61 -26.55
C VAL A 76 36.80 -10.22 -26.55
N GLY A 77 37.14 -9.37 -27.53
CA GLY A 77 36.55 -8.06 -27.71
C GLY A 77 35.05 -8.09 -27.97
N GLU A 78 34.58 -9.00 -28.84
CA GLU A 78 33.14 -9.16 -29.12
C GLU A 78 32.35 -9.58 -27.86
N VAL A 79 32.92 -10.41 -26.99
CA VAL A 79 32.30 -10.78 -25.70
C VAL A 79 32.25 -9.57 -24.76
N GLN A 80 33.32 -8.80 -24.67
CA GLN A 80 33.39 -7.60 -23.82
C GLN A 80 32.43 -6.51 -24.27
N GLU A 81 32.34 -6.24 -25.57
CA GLU A 81 31.39 -5.28 -26.14
C GLU A 81 29.94 -5.70 -25.89
N TYR A 82 29.63 -6.99 -25.98
CA TYR A 82 28.29 -7.47 -25.68
C TYR A 82 27.91 -7.31 -24.20
N ILE A 83 28.85 -7.55 -23.26
CA ILE A 83 28.61 -7.27 -21.83
C ILE A 83 28.38 -5.77 -21.62
N LEU A 84 29.17 -4.91 -22.26
CA LEU A 84 28.98 -3.45 -22.21
C LEU A 84 27.61 -3.04 -22.75
N GLU A 85 27.14 -3.67 -23.83
CA GLU A 85 25.83 -3.40 -24.42
C GLU A 85 24.69 -3.77 -23.47
N GLU A 86 24.72 -4.97 -22.86
CA GLU A 86 23.68 -5.39 -21.90
C GLU A 86 23.62 -4.49 -20.67
N ILE A 87 24.78 -4.09 -20.13
CA ILE A 87 24.85 -3.13 -19.01
C ILE A 87 24.31 -1.76 -19.45
N SER A 88 24.63 -1.31 -20.66
CA SER A 88 24.13 -0.04 -21.20
C SER A 88 22.61 -0.04 -21.31
N VAL A 89 22.00 -1.12 -21.82
CA VAL A 89 20.54 -1.26 -21.91
C VAL A 89 19.90 -1.18 -20.52
N ALA A 90 20.43 -1.92 -19.55
CA ALA A 90 19.90 -1.90 -18.18
C ALA A 90 20.02 -0.51 -17.52
N ILE A 91 21.15 0.18 -17.72
CA ILE A 91 21.37 1.55 -17.22
C ILE A 91 20.43 2.55 -17.90
N GLU A 92 20.22 2.45 -19.21
CA GLU A 92 19.32 3.31 -19.97
C GLU A 92 17.85 3.13 -19.52
N GLU A 93 17.42 1.89 -19.28
CA GLU A 93 16.11 1.59 -18.72
C GLU A 93 15.94 2.19 -17.31
N ALA A 94 16.91 1.98 -16.42
CA ALA A 94 16.88 2.54 -15.07
C ALA A 94 16.91 4.08 -15.07
N ALA A 95 17.71 4.70 -15.94
CA ALA A 95 17.77 6.16 -16.09
C ALA A 95 16.43 6.73 -16.58
N LYS A 96 15.77 6.05 -17.51
CA LYS A 96 14.45 6.44 -18.03
C LYS A 96 13.38 6.40 -16.95
N GLU A 97 13.41 5.44 -16.03
CA GLU A 97 12.47 5.36 -14.90
C GLU A 97 12.57 6.57 -13.96
N ILE A 98 13.76 7.17 -13.82
CA ILE A 98 13.99 8.37 -13.00
C ILE A 98 14.01 9.68 -13.81
N HIS A 99 13.55 9.65 -15.07
CA HIS A 99 13.52 10.80 -15.97
C HIS A 99 14.88 11.46 -16.24
N GLN A 100 15.96 10.68 -16.20
CA GLN A 100 17.32 11.11 -16.53
C GLN A 100 17.82 10.40 -17.79
N THR A 101 18.96 10.86 -18.32
CA THR A 101 19.70 10.14 -19.38
C THR A 101 20.88 9.42 -18.77
N ALA A 102 21.28 8.27 -19.33
CA ALA A 102 22.47 7.54 -18.86
C ALA A 102 23.73 8.42 -18.85
N LEU A 103 23.91 9.25 -19.89
CA LEU A 103 25.02 10.21 -19.98
C LEU A 103 25.00 11.26 -18.85
N ALA A 104 23.82 11.79 -18.49
CA ALA A 104 23.69 12.74 -17.38
C ALA A 104 24.06 12.13 -16.03
N LEU A 105 23.93 10.81 -15.89
CA LEU A 105 24.33 10.05 -14.71
C LEU A 105 25.80 9.59 -14.73
N GLY A 106 26.56 9.95 -15.77
CA GLY A 106 27.98 9.62 -15.89
C GLY A 106 28.28 8.31 -16.63
N TRP A 107 27.32 7.72 -17.35
CA TRP A 107 27.59 6.53 -18.17
C TRP A 107 28.30 6.90 -19.47
N GLU A 108 29.59 6.61 -19.56
CA GLU A 108 30.46 6.96 -20.69
C GLU A 108 30.64 5.80 -21.69
N LYS A 109 29.53 5.27 -22.22
CA LYS A 109 29.52 4.08 -23.12
C LYS A 109 30.60 4.13 -24.22
N GLU A 110 30.71 5.25 -24.93
CA GLU A 110 31.69 5.42 -26.01
C GLU A 110 33.14 5.37 -25.52
N ALA A 111 33.42 5.95 -24.36
CA ALA A 111 34.76 5.92 -23.76
C ALA A 111 35.13 4.50 -23.32
N LEU A 112 34.20 3.77 -22.71
CA LEU A 112 34.38 2.37 -22.33
C LEU A 112 34.57 1.46 -23.54
N GLN A 113 33.78 1.67 -24.61
CA GLN A 113 33.93 0.92 -25.85
C GLN A 113 35.30 1.18 -26.50
N ASN A 114 35.72 2.44 -26.57
CA ASN A 114 37.08 2.80 -27.03
C ASN A 114 38.16 2.17 -26.15
N HIS A 115 37.97 2.11 -24.83
CA HIS A 115 38.90 1.43 -23.93
C HIS A 115 39.01 -0.06 -24.25
N ILE A 116 37.89 -0.77 -24.44
CA ILE A 116 37.83 -2.19 -24.82
C ILE A 116 38.55 -2.42 -26.16
N GLN A 117 38.24 -1.61 -27.18
CA GLN A 117 38.80 -1.73 -28.53
C GLN A 117 40.31 -1.51 -28.59
N ASN A 118 40.84 -0.65 -27.71
CA ASN A 118 42.27 -0.35 -27.64
C ASN A 118 43.10 -1.42 -26.87
N ARG A 119 42.46 -2.40 -26.22
CA ARG A 119 43.19 -3.48 -25.53
C ARG A 119 43.81 -4.45 -26.53
N SER A 120 45.03 -4.92 -26.22
CA SER A 120 45.74 -5.92 -27.03
C SER A 120 44.96 -7.24 -27.20
N GLU A 121 44.05 -7.54 -26.27
CA GLU A 121 43.23 -8.75 -26.25
C GLU A 121 41.98 -8.63 -27.13
N TYR A 122 41.59 -7.44 -27.59
CA TYR A 122 40.33 -7.22 -28.31
C TYR A 122 40.18 -8.14 -29.52
N LYS A 123 41.24 -8.27 -30.34
CA LYS A 123 41.28 -9.12 -31.54
C LYS A 123 41.65 -10.58 -31.26
N LYS A 124 41.89 -10.95 -30.01
CA LYS A 124 42.29 -12.31 -29.64
C LYS A 124 41.09 -13.24 -29.82
N LEU A 125 41.29 -14.37 -30.50
CA LEU A 125 40.29 -15.43 -30.57
C LEU A 125 39.93 -15.90 -29.16
N PHE A 126 38.63 -16.00 -28.90
CA PHE A 126 38.08 -16.51 -27.67
C PHE A 126 38.32 -18.02 -27.63
N ILE A 127 39.18 -18.46 -26.72
CA ILE A 127 39.42 -19.87 -26.45
C ILE A 127 39.21 -20.06 -24.97
N SER A 128 38.17 -20.83 -24.61
CA SER A 128 37.92 -21.15 -23.21
C SER A 128 39.18 -21.72 -22.57
N LYS A 129 39.63 -21.05 -21.51
CA LYS A 129 40.70 -21.54 -20.68
C LYS A 129 40.08 -22.26 -19.49
N PRO A 130 40.70 -23.35 -19.00
CA PRO A 130 40.31 -23.88 -17.70
C PRO A 130 40.36 -22.71 -16.72
N ARG A 131 39.24 -22.46 -16.02
CA ARG A 131 39.16 -21.43 -14.98
C ARG A 131 40.44 -21.53 -14.17
N PRO A 132 41.22 -20.44 -13.96
CA PRO A 132 42.42 -20.56 -13.18
C PRO A 132 41.94 -21.14 -11.88
N ARG A 133 42.35 -22.37 -11.55
CA ARG A 133 42.17 -22.89 -10.20
C ARG A 133 42.76 -21.78 -9.36
N GLU A 134 41.93 -21.04 -8.63
CA GLU A 134 42.40 -19.89 -7.86
C GLU A 134 43.58 -20.40 -7.06
N ASN A 135 44.78 -19.98 -7.45
CA ASN A 135 46.00 -20.55 -6.90
C ASN A 135 45.91 -20.35 -5.38
N ASN A 136 45.81 -21.47 -4.66
CA ASN A 136 45.84 -21.64 -3.19
C ASN A 136 44.53 -21.67 -2.39
N TYR A 137 43.34 -21.59 -2.99
CA TYR A 137 42.16 -22.11 -2.30
C TYR A 137 41.75 -23.41 -2.97
N SER A 138 42.38 -24.50 -2.52
CA SER A 138 41.85 -25.85 -2.68
C SER A 138 40.32 -25.80 -2.55
N GLU A 139 39.59 -26.38 -3.49
CA GLU A 139 38.12 -26.40 -3.45
C GLU A 139 37.65 -26.65 -2.02
N VAL A 140 37.08 -25.61 -1.40
CA VAL A 140 36.66 -25.71 -0.01
C VAL A 140 35.32 -26.40 -0.04
N TYR A 141 35.32 -27.70 0.23
CA TYR A 141 34.08 -28.45 0.27
C TYR A 141 33.35 -28.10 1.56
N SER A 142 32.32 -27.25 1.45
CA SER A 142 31.52 -26.81 2.59
C SER A 142 31.00 -27.99 3.41
N VAL A 143 31.27 -27.97 4.71
CA VAL A 143 30.77 -28.93 5.71
C VAL A 143 29.65 -28.27 6.52
N ILE A 144 29.86 -27.03 6.97
CA ILE A 144 28.88 -26.23 7.69
C ILE A 144 28.86 -24.83 7.09
N HIS A 145 27.75 -24.50 6.44
CA HIS A 145 27.45 -23.17 5.93
C HIS A 145 26.09 -22.69 6.43
N ASP A 146 26.06 -22.30 7.69
CA ASP A 146 24.92 -21.67 8.33
C ASP A 146 25.33 -20.25 8.74
N SER A 147 24.73 -19.25 8.11
CA SER A 147 25.07 -17.84 8.35
C SER A 147 24.66 -17.37 9.75
N GLU A 148 23.72 -18.07 10.40
CA GLU A 148 23.28 -17.78 11.77
C GLU A 148 24.24 -18.35 12.82
N ARG A 149 25.13 -19.27 12.42
CA ARG A 149 26.14 -19.83 13.31
C ARG A 149 27.40 -18.97 13.38
N MET A 150 28.05 -19.05 14.54
CA MET A 150 29.36 -18.52 14.84
C MET A 150 30.48 -19.43 14.33
N LEU A 151 30.17 -20.41 13.48
CA LEU A 151 31.16 -21.29 12.88
C LEU A 151 30.88 -21.50 11.41
N SER A 152 31.95 -21.57 10.63
CA SER A 152 31.93 -22.08 9.26
C SER A 152 33.04 -23.10 9.11
N ALA A 153 32.76 -24.18 8.41
CA ALA A 153 33.73 -25.26 8.24
C ALA A 153 33.70 -25.80 6.82
N GLY A 154 34.89 -26.14 6.30
CA GLY A 154 35.06 -26.69 4.97
C GLY A 154 36.26 -27.63 4.89
N LEU A 155 36.19 -28.61 4.00
CA LEU A 155 37.33 -29.47 3.71
C LEU A 155 38.24 -28.79 2.70
N VAL A 156 39.52 -28.77 3.00
CA VAL A 156 40.61 -28.16 2.23
C VAL A 156 41.50 -29.29 1.76
N LEU A 157 41.57 -29.47 0.45
CA LEU A 157 42.43 -30.47 -0.19
C LEU A 157 43.86 -29.94 -0.33
N ASN A 158 44.79 -30.44 0.49
CA ASN A 158 46.20 -30.15 0.31
C ASN A 158 46.81 -31.19 -0.64
N GLU A 159 46.79 -30.89 -1.94
CA GLU A 159 47.31 -31.77 -2.99
C GLU A 159 48.81 -32.09 -2.80
N GLN A 160 49.61 -31.09 -2.39
CA GLN A 160 51.06 -31.26 -2.18
C GLN A 160 51.37 -32.26 -1.06
N ALA A 161 50.65 -32.13 0.07
CA ALA A 161 50.81 -33.04 1.20
C ALA A 161 50.02 -34.35 1.03
N ARG A 162 49.18 -34.46 -0.01
CA ARG A 162 48.18 -35.52 -0.19
C ARG A 162 47.29 -35.71 1.04
N ARG A 163 46.76 -34.61 1.60
CA ARG A 163 45.95 -34.63 2.84
C ARG A 163 44.69 -33.80 2.74
N ILE A 164 43.61 -34.32 3.31
CA ILE A 164 42.34 -33.64 3.50
C ILE A 164 42.33 -33.03 4.90
N ASN A 165 42.27 -31.70 4.95
CA ASN A 165 42.17 -30.95 6.20
C ASN A 165 40.76 -30.39 6.37
N LEU A 166 40.31 -30.26 7.61
CA LEU A 166 39.11 -29.53 8.00
C LEU A 166 39.54 -28.14 8.47
N MET A 167 39.18 -27.11 7.72
CA MET A 167 39.34 -25.73 8.11
C MET A 167 38.08 -25.26 8.83
N ILE A 168 38.24 -24.73 10.04
CA ILE A 168 37.15 -24.29 10.92
C ILE A 168 37.43 -22.84 11.27
N ILE A 169 36.45 -21.98 11.03
CA ILE A 169 36.50 -20.57 11.38
C ILE A 169 35.44 -20.34 12.44
N THR A 170 35.87 -20.00 13.66
CA THR A 170 35.00 -19.61 14.77
C THR A 170 34.91 -18.09 14.83
N LYS A 171 33.74 -17.54 14.51
CA LYS A 171 33.42 -16.11 14.36
C LYS A 171 33.20 -15.40 15.71
N ILE A 172 34.08 -15.64 16.67
CA ILE A 172 34.21 -14.87 17.90
C ILE A 172 35.19 -13.71 17.68
N ARG A 173 35.42 -12.83 18.66
CA ARG A 173 36.39 -11.72 18.54
C ARG A 173 37.58 -11.92 19.50
N PRO A 174 38.84 -11.99 19.00
CA PRO A 174 39.21 -12.10 17.57
C PRO A 174 38.71 -13.42 16.96
N GLU A 175 38.59 -13.48 15.63
CA GLU A 175 38.21 -14.73 14.94
C GLU A 175 39.30 -15.78 15.13
N ILE A 176 38.90 -17.03 15.35
CA ILE A 176 39.82 -18.15 15.57
C ILE A 176 39.71 -19.11 14.39
N ASN A 177 40.85 -19.35 13.73
CA ASN A 177 40.98 -20.31 12.64
C ASN A 177 41.70 -21.56 13.12
N ASN A 178 41.09 -22.72 12.91
CA ASN A 178 41.70 -24.02 13.20
C ASN A 178 41.77 -24.86 11.93
N THR A 179 42.85 -25.60 11.77
CA THR A 179 43.03 -26.58 10.69
C THR A 179 43.29 -27.93 11.32
N ILE A 180 42.44 -28.91 11.01
CA ILE A 180 42.51 -30.26 11.59
C ILE A 180 42.72 -31.26 10.46
N TYR A 181 43.76 -32.08 10.57
CA TYR A 181 43.96 -33.21 9.66
C TYR A 181 42.84 -34.25 9.83
N LEU A 182 42.24 -34.69 8.71
CA LEU A 182 41.19 -35.72 8.72
C LEU A 182 41.65 -37.04 8.09
N ALA A 183 42.24 -37.00 6.90
CA ALA A 183 42.61 -38.21 6.14
C ALA A 183 43.65 -37.89 5.05
N ASP A 184 44.37 -38.91 4.59
CA ASP A 184 45.25 -38.82 3.42
C ASP A 184 44.41 -38.98 2.13
N PHE A 185 44.96 -38.53 0.99
CA PHE A 185 44.33 -38.72 -0.31
C PHE A 185 44.37 -40.20 -0.70
N PRO A 186 43.24 -40.77 -1.18
CA PRO A 186 43.28 -42.09 -1.79
C PRO A 186 44.07 -42.04 -3.10
N GLU A 187 44.42 -43.22 -3.63
CA GLU A 187 45.19 -43.34 -4.87
C GLU A 187 44.37 -42.99 -6.12
N ASN A 188 43.05 -43.16 -6.06
CA ASN A 188 42.11 -42.92 -7.16
C ASN A 188 41.17 -41.74 -6.84
N GLU A 189 40.88 -40.91 -7.84
CA GLU A 189 39.96 -39.76 -7.79
C GLU A 189 38.50 -40.14 -7.45
N GLU A 190 38.01 -41.29 -7.92
CA GLU A 190 36.66 -41.77 -7.58
C GLU A 190 36.53 -42.00 -6.06
N MET A 191 37.54 -42.65 -5.48
CA MET A 191 37.62 -42.86 -4.04
C MET A 191 37.77 -41.56 -3.26
N LEU A 192 38.40 -40.53 -3.84
CA LEU A 192 38.55 -39.22 -3.19
C LEU A 192 37.18 -38.56 -3.01
N ASN A 193 36.32 -38.60 -4.03
CA ASN A 193 34.97 -38.06 -3.95
C ASN A 193 34.12 -38.80 -2.92
N ASP A 194 34.19 -40.13 -2.87
CA ASP A 194 33.50 -40.94 -1.87
C ASP A 194 33.99 -40.64 -0.45
N LEU A 195 35.30 -40.50 -0.28
CA LEU A 195 35.91 -40.13 0.99
C LEU A 195 35.46 -38.73 1.43
N ILE A 196 35.49 -37.74 0.54
CA ILE A 196 35.01 -36.37 0.83
C ILE A 196 33.54 -36.40 1.28
N ASN A 197 32.69 -37.16 0.59
CA ASN A 197 31.27 -37.28 0.94
C ASN A 197 31.06 -37.97 2.29
N SER A 198 31.85 -39.01 2.59
CA SER A 198 31.84 -39.71 3.88
C SER A 198 32.29 -38.79 5.02
N LEU A 199 33.39 -38.06 4.83
CA LEU A 199 33.93 -37.11 5.81
C LEU A 199 32.93 -35.99 6.12
N LYS A 200 32.27 -35.42 5.09
CA LYS A 200 31.25 -34.37 5.25
C LYS A 200 30.09 -34.79 6.14
N LYS A 201 29.54 -35.99 5.92
CA LYS A 201 28.28 -36.43 6.57
C LYS A 201 28.42 -36.62 8.08
N ASN A 202 29.59 -37.12 8.53
CA ASN A 202 29.76 -37.57 9.90
C ASN A 202 30.91 -36.83 10.60
N LEU A 203 32.15 -37.24 10.29
CA LEU A 203 33.33 -36.90 11.10
C LEU A 203 33.67 -35.41 11.07
N ALA A 204 33.63 -34.78 9.89
CA ALA A 204 34.04 -33.39 9.74
C ALA A 204 33.07 -32.44 10.47
N LYS A 205 31.77 -32.72 10.42
CA LYS A 205 30.74 -31.91 11.05
C LYS A 205 30.87 -31.93 12.58
N GLU A 206 30.97 -33.12 13.16
CA GLU A 206 31.14 -33.26 14.62
C GLU A 206 32.43 -32.60 15.11
N LYS A 207 33.57 -32.85 14.45
CA LYS A 207 34.85 -32.22 14.79
C LYS A 207 34.80 -30.70 14.67
N ALA A 208 34.12 -30.17 13.64
CA ALA A 208 33.95 -28.72 13.48
C ALA A 208 33.17 -28.10 14.64
N ILE A 209 32.06 -28.73 15.03
CA ILE A 209 31.22 -28.30 16.14
C ILE A 209 32.01 -28.35 17.46
N ASP A 210 32.67 -29.47 17.75
CA ASP A 210 33.42 -29.65 19.00
C ASP A 210 34.54 -28.61 19.15
N THR A 211 35.29 -28.37 18.07
CA THR A 211 36.37 -27.37 18.06
C THR A 211 35.82 -25.96 18.24
N ALA A 212 34.73 -25.62 17.53
CA ALA A 212 34.09 -24.32 17.67
C ALA A 212 33.55 -24.10 19.09
N LEU A 213 32.95 -25.11 19.71
CA LEU A 213 32.49 -25.05 21.10
C LEU A 213 33.65 -24.85 22.07
N GLN A 214 34.78 -25.55 21.89
CA GLN A 214 35.97 -25.34 22.71
C GLN A 214 36.48 -23.90 22.62
N ASN A 215 36.53 -23.33 21.41
CA ASN A 215 36.93 -21.94 21.18
C ASN A 215 35.95 -20.96 21.86
N ILE A 216 34.64 -21.17 21.69
CA ILE A 216 33.60 -20.35 22.31
C ILE A 216 33.70 -20.41 23.83
N PHE A 217 33.82 -21.60 24.41
CA PHE A 217 33.97 -21.75 25.87
C PHE A 217 35.23 -21.09 26.41
N THR A 218 36.35 -21.22 25.70
CA THR A 218 37.60 -20.57 26.08
C THR A 218 37.42 -19.05 26.10
N ASN A 219 36.75 -18.50 25.10
CA ASN A 219 36.47 -17.06 25.04
C ASN A 219 35.52 -16.58 26.15
N LEU A 220 34.47 -17.34 26.44
CA LEU A 220 33.50 -17.01 27.49
C LEU A 220 34.15 -17.09 28.90
N LEU A 221 35.00 -18.09 29.14
CA LEU A 221 35.80 -18.21 30.37
C LEU A 221 36.78 -17.04 30.53
N GLN A 222 37.54 -16.70 29.48
CA GLN A 222 38.47 -15.57 29.49
C GLN A 222 37.81 -14.22 29.77
N LYS A 223 36.54 -14.07 29.37
CA LYS A 223 35.73 -12.87 29.62
C LYS A 223 35.03 -12.87 30.98
N ASN A 224 35.20 -13.91 31.79
CA ASN A 224 34.47 -14.13 33.05
C ASN A 224 32.94 -14.09 32.88
N ILE A 225 32.45 -14.47 31.70
CA ILE A 225 31.02 -14.54 31.37
C ILE A 225 30.46 -15.92 31.73
N LEU A 226 31.31 -16.95 31.68
CA LEU A 226 31.02 -18.33 32.05
C LEU A 226 32.08 -18.76 33.06
N THR A 227 31.68 -19.49 34.10
CA THR A 227 32.63 -20.12 35.04
C THR A 227 32.98 -21.55 34.62
N GLN A 228 34.08 -22.09 35.16
CA GLN A 228 34.50 -23.46 34.84
C GLN A 228 33.50 -24.52 35.33
N ASP A 229 32.87 -24.31 36.49
CA ASP A 229 31.83 -25.20 37.03
C ASP A 229 30.59 -25.21 36.13
N GLU A 230 30.17 -24.03 35.69
CA GLU A 230 29.08 -23.86 34.73
C GLU A 230 29.37 -24.58 33.40
N LYS A 231 30.56 -24.38 32.81
CA LYS A 231 30.98 -25.10 31.61
C LYS A 231 30.85 -26.61 31.75
N ASN A 232 31.23 -27.16 32.91
CA ASN A 232 31.19 -28.59 33.17
C ASN A 232 29.75 -29.13 33.34
N LYS A 233 28.78 -28.26 33.63
CA LYS A 233 27.36 -28.61 33.81
C LYS A 233 26.53 -28.48 32.53
N ILE A 234 27.04 -27.81 31.49
CA ILE A 234 26.34 -27.66 30.20
C ILE A 234 26.28 -29.03 29.51
N THR A 235 25.07 -29.49 29.17
CA THR A 235 24.89 -30.67 28.31
C THR A 235 25.38 -30.39 26.89
N ARG A 236 25.80 -31.42 26.15
CA ARG A 236 26.26 -31.24 24.76
C ARG A 236 25.19 -30.54 23.93
N GLU A 237 23.93 -30.94 24.05
CA GLU A 237 22.79 -30.37 23.34
C GLU A 237 22.61 -28.88 23.65
N ALA A 238 22.68 -28.50 24.92
CA ALA A 238 22.55 -27.10 25.32
C ALA A 238 23.75 -26.26 24.83
N SER A 239 24.95 -26.84 24.78
CA SER A 239 26.13 -26.18 24.25
C SER A 239 25.99 -25.85 22.76
N LEU A 240 25.28 -26.68 21.97
CA LEU A 240 25.05 -26.41 20.55
C LEU A 240 24.34 -25.07 20.31
N LEU A 241 23.49 -24.63 21.24
CA LEU A 241 22.84 -23.31 21.15
C LEU A 241 23.87 -22.18 21.11
N LEU A 242 24.99 -22.30 21.83
CA LEU A 242 26.04 -21.28 21.84
C LEU A 242 26.76 -21.13 20.49
N THR A 243 26.62 -22.11 19.60
CA THR A 243 27.13 -21.98 18.24
C THR A 243 26.28 -21.03 17.39
N TYR A 244 25.06 -20.65 17.79
CA TYR A 244 24.28 -19.64 17.10
C TYR A 244 24.62 -18.24 17.61
N LYS A 245 24.78 -17.30 16.67
CA LYS A 245 25.15 -15.90 16.95
C LYS A 245 24.19 -15.23 17.94
N ILE A 246 22.88 -15.51 17.82
CA ILE A 246 21.86 -14.89 18.67
C ILE A 246 22.03 -15.27 20.14
N TYR A 247 22.19 -16.56 20.44
CA TYR A 247 22.32 -17.04 21.82
C TYR A 247 23.62 -16.57 22.45
N HIS A 248 24.74 -16.68 21.73
CA HIS A 248 26.00 -16.11 22.20
C HIS A 248 25.88 -14.59 22.50
N THR A 249 25.17 -13.83 21.66
CA THR A 249 24.94 -12.40 21.88
C THR A 249 24.09 -12.12 23.12
N ILE A 250 23.03 -12.90 23.34
CA ILE A 250 22.16 -12.76 24.52
C ILE A 250 22.98 -12.92 25.80
N PHE A 251 23.79 -13.98 25.86
CA PHE A 251 24.56 -14.29 27.07
C PHE A 251 25.74 -13.35 27.27
N THR A 252 26.46 -12.97 26.20
CA THR A 252 27.59 -12.04 26.33
C THR A 252 27.19 -10.61 26.68
N LYS A 253 25.93 -10.23 26.42
CA LYS A 253 25.37 -8.93 26.84
C LYS A 253 24.74 -8.97 28.24
N ASN A 254 24.90 -10.07 29.00
CA ASN A 254 24.30 -10.28 30.33
C ASN A 254 22.78 -10.07 30.35
N LYS A 255 22.07 -10.30 29.23
CA LYS A 255 20.60 -10.22 29.21
C LYS A 255 19.96 -11.41 29.93
N GLU A 256 20.67 -12.54 30.02
CA GLU A 256 20.25 -13.77 30.68
C GLU A 256 21.45 -14.45 31.34
N SER A 257 21.22 -15.15 32.45
CA SER A 257 22.25 -15.94 33.13
C SER A 257 22.52 -17.27 32.41
N PHE A 258 23.79 -17.67 32.32
CA PHE A 258 24.17 -19.00 31.81
C PHE A 258 23.53 -20.15 32.62
N SER A 259 23.23 -19.90 33.91
CA SER A 259 22.48 -20.83 34.77
C SER A 259 21.19 -21.35 34.14
N ARG A 260 20.53 -20.54 33.30
CA ARG A 260 19.30 -20.94 32.63
C ARG A 260 19.54 -22.00 31.56
N ILE A 261 20.66 -21.92 30.83
CA ILE A 261 20.99 -22.87 29.74
C ILE A 261 21.12 -24.30 30.27
N PHE A 262 21.76 -24.47 31.43
CA PHE A 262 21.96 -25.82 32.02
C PHE A 262 20.65 -26.49 32.41
N GLN A 263 19.62 -25.68 32.66
CA GLN A 263 18.31 -26.13 33.12
C GLN A 263 17.34 -26.38 31.96
N LEU A 264 17.77 -26.19 30.70
CA LEU A 264 16.94 -26.46 29.55
C LEU A 264 16.82 -27.96 29.32
N THR A 265 15.58 -28.41 29.22
CA THR A 265 15.24 -29.76 28.76
C THR A 265 15.54 -29.91 27.27
N ASN A 266 15.72 -31.15 26.80
CA ASN A 266 15.90 -31.43 25.37
C ASN A 266 14.74 -30.91 24.50
N THR A 267 13.52 -30.83 25.05
CA THR A 267 12.36 -30.24 24.37
C THR A 267 12.52 -28.74 24.20
N GLU A 268 12.91 -28.02 25.26
CA GLU A 268 13.17 -26.57 25.19
C GLU A 268 14.35 -26.25 24.24
N ILE A 269 15.40 -27.08 24.23
CA ILE A 269 16.53 -26.94 23.30
C ILE A 269 16.03 -27.05 21.85
N LYS A 270 15.23 -28.08 21.53
CA LYS A 270 14.67 -28.25 20.17
C LYS A 270 13.79 -27.08 19.75
N ILE A 271 13.06 -26.46 20.69
CA ILE A 271 12.27 -25.25 20.44
C ILE A 271 13.19 -24.08 20.06
N LEU A 272 14.28 -23.88 20.81
CA LEU A 272 15.28 -22.84 20.53
C LEU A 272 16.10 -23.11 19.25
N GLU A 273 16.23 -24.37 18.85
CA GLU A 273 16.82 -24.73 17.55
C GLU A 273 15.88 -24.48 16.35
N SER A 274 14.63 -24.10 16.57
CA SER A 274 13.74 -23.70 15.48
C SER A 274 14.21 -22.36 14.86
N PRO A 275 14.45 -22.30 13.54
CA PRO A 275 14.83 -21.05 12.86
C PRO A 275 13.81 -19.92 13.09
N ILE A 276 12.52 -20.27 13.13
CA ILE A 276 11.43 -19.31 13.37
C ILE A 276 11.53 -18.71 14.76
N VAL A 277 11.77 -19.53 15.79
CA VAL A 277 11.93 -19.06 17.17
C VAL A 277 13.17 -18.19 17.30
N ARG A 278 14.31 -18.61 16.71
CA ARG A 278 15.52 -17.78 16.66
C ARG A 278 15.28 -16.42 16.01
N ASN A 279 14.52 -16.40 14.91
CA ASN A 279 14.17 -15.16 14.22
C ASN A 279 13.34 -14.21 15.11
N TYR A 280 12.36 -14.73 15.86
CA TYR A 280 11.60 -13.88 16.79
C TYR A 280 12.45 -13.38 17.96
N ILE A 281 13.34 -14.21 18.50
CA ILE A 281 14.26 -13.80 19.57
C ILE A 281 15.26 -12.75 19.05
N SER A 282 15.80 -12.92 17.83
CA SER A 282 16.80 -12.00 17.27
C SER A 282 16.25 -10.60 16.99
N HIS A 283 14.96 -10.52 16.69
CA HIS A 283 14.24 -9.25 16.53
C HIS A 283 13.57 -8.76 17.82
N GLU A 284 13.92 -9.35 18.97
CA GLU A 284 13.39 -8.99 20.30
C GLU A 284 11.85 -9.00 20.36
N ARG A 285 11.20 -9.85 19.55
CA ARG A 285 9.73 -9.99 19.49
C ARG A 285 9.19 -10.94 20.56
N ILE A 286 10.04 -11.84 21.05
CA ILE A 286 9.76 -12.73 22.15
C ILE A 286 11.00 -12.85 23.04
N SER A 287 10.81 -12.91 24.35
CA SER A 287 11.91 -13.17 25.29
C SER A 287 12.37 -14.62 25.20
N LEU A 288 13.60 -14.92 25.66
CA LEU A 288 14.07 -16.30 25.75
C LEU A 288 13.16 -17.15 26.66
N ASN A 289 12.71 -16.56 27.78
CA ASN A 289 11.87 -17.23 28.77
C ASN A 289 10.45 -17.53 28.27
N ASP A 290 9.93 -16.75 27.33
CA ASP A 290 8.63 -17.03 26.71
C ASP A 290 8.79 -17.99 25.53
N ALA A 291 9.89 -17.91 24.79
CA ALA A 291 10.17 -18.80 23.66
C ALA A 291 10.22 -20.28 24.07
N ILE A 292 10.87 -20.60 25.19
CA ILE A 292 10.98 -21.98 25.70
C ILE A 292 9.65 -22.55 26.20
N LYS A 293 8.64 -21.71 26.47
CA LYS A 293 7.29 -22.15 26.87
C LYS A 293 6.39 -22.45 25.68
N LEU A 294 6.85 -22.16 24.45
CA LEU A 294 6.04 -22.38 23.25
C LEU A 294 5.79 -23.87 23.02
N THR A 295 4.53 -24.20 22.80
CA THR A 295 4.11 -25.52 22.33
C THR A 295 4.37 -25.70 20.84
N GLN A 296 4.38 -26.95 20.37
CA GLN A 296 4.53 -27.24 18.93
C GLN A 296 3.41 -26.60 18.09
N LYS A 297 2.18 -26.53 18.62
CA LYS A 297 1.05 -25.85 17.97
C LYS A 297 1.32 -24.35 17.81
N GLU A 298 1.84 -23.70 18.84
CA GLU A 298 2.18 -22.28 18.81
C GLU A 298 3.33 -22.00 17.83
N ILE A 299 4.37 -22.85 17.81
CA ILE A 299 5.48 -22.73 16.84
C ILE A 299 4.96 -22.88 15.41
N PHE A 300 4.04 -23.82 15.17
CA PHE A 300 3.39 -24.00 13.86
C PHE A 300 2.48 -22.82 13.47
N ASN A 301 1.85 -22.14 14.43
CA ASN A 301 1.16 -20.87 14.18
C ASN A 301 2.17 -19.77 13.80
N LEU A 302 3.25 -19.64 14.55
CA LEU A 302 4.29 -18.63 14.32
C LEU A 302 5.10 -18.84 13.03
N SER A 303 5.10 -20.07 12.49
CA SER A 303 5.72 -20.41 11.21
C SER A 303 4.86 -20.06 10.00
N PHE A 304 3.62 -19.65 10.21
CA PHE A 304 2.65 -19.51 9.14
C PHE A 304 2.85 -18.19 8.39
N PRO A 305 3.02 -18.19 7.04
CA PRO A 305 3.46 -17.01 6.29
C PRO A 305 2.60 -15.76 6.53
N SER A 306 1.27 -15.90 6.55
CA SER A 306 0.34 -14.79 6.77
C SER A 306 0.54 -14.15 8.15
N LEU A 307 0.70 -14.96 9.19
CA LEU A 307 0.92 -14.49 10.57
C LEU A 307 2.30 -13.84 10.72
N LEU A 308 3.34 -14.46 10.16
CA LEU A 308 4.69 -13.89 10.13
C LEU A 308 4.70 -12.51 9.46
N ASN A 309 4.01 -12.36 8.32
CA ASN A 309 3.86 -11.09 7.63
C ASN A 309 3.16 -10.04 8.51
N PHE A 310 2.07 -10.40 9.18
CA PHE A 310 1.39 -9.47 10.08
C PHE A 310 2.25 -9.04 11.27
N ILE A 311 3.05 -9.95 11.84
CA ILE A 311 4.00 -9.60 12.92
C ILE A 311 5.07 -8.64 12.39
N ASN A 312 5.64 -8.92 11.21
CA ASN A 312 6.66 -8.07 10.59
C ASN A 312 6.13 -6.66 10.26
N LEU A 313 4.85 -6.56 9.88
CA LEU A 313 4.15 -5.29 9.65
C LEU A 313 3.64 -4.63 10.94
N ASN A 314 3.93 -5.18 12.12
CA ASN A 314 3.43 -4.74 13.42
C ASN A 314 1.88 -4.63 13.48
N LYS A 315 1.17 -5.47 12.71
CA LYS A 315 -0.30 -5.53 12.72
C LYS A 315 -0.83 -6.43 13.84
N ILE A 316 -0.03 -7.40 14.29
CA ILE A 316 -0.35 -8.29 15.40
C ILE A 316 0.89 -8.53 16.27
N THR A 317 0.66 -8.92 17.52
CA THR A 317 1.71 -9.38 18.45
C THR A 317 1.98 -10.87 18.28
N VAL A 318 3.12 -11.34 18.80
CA VAL A 318 3.45 -12.77 18.87
C VAL A 318 2.41 -13.54 19.68
N ASP A 319 1.89 -12.96 20.77
CA ASP A 319 0.83 -13.56 21.59
C ASP A 319 -0.49 -13.69 20.85
N GLN A 320 -0.83 -12.74 19.98
CA GLN A 320 -2.01 -12.87 19.13
C GLN A 320 -1.82 -14.01 18.11
N ALA A 321 -0.67 -14.02 17.43
CA ALA A 321 -0.37 -15.03 16.41
C ALA A 321 -0.34 -16.46 16.97
N LYS A 322 0.33 -16.68 18.11
CA LYS A 322 0.48 -18.02 18.70
C LYS A 322 -0.87 -18.63 19.11
N ASN A 323 -1.85 -17.80 19.46
CA ASN A 323 -3.19 -18.22 19.88
C ASN A 323 -4.21 -18.35 18.72
N THR A 324 -3.80 -18.13 17.47
CA THR A 324 -4.72 -18.16 16.32
C THR A 324 -5.29 -19.57 16.08
N SER A 325 -6.61 -19.69 15.87
CA SER A 325 -7.25 -20.98 15.60
C SER A 325 -6.90 -21.54 14.21
N VAL A 326 -7.11 -22.84 14.00
CA VAL A 326 -6.84 -23.49 12.69
C VAL A 326 -7.73 -22.87 11.60
N ASP A 327 -9.00 -22.67 11.91
CA ASP A 327 -9.99 -22.09 11.01
C ASP A 327 -9.69 -20.62 10.70
N SER A 328 -9.24 -19.87 11.72
CA SER A 328 -8.76 -18.49 11.57
C SER A 328 -7.61 -18.40 10.58
N ARG A 329 -6.63 -19.31 10.67
CA ARG A 329 -5.49 -19.36 9.73
C ARG A 329 -5.92 -19.56 8.28
N ALA A 330 -6.94 -20.39 8.05
CA ALA A 330 -7.46 -20.63 6.71
C ALA A 330 -8.05 -19.33 6.12
N VAL A 331 -8.85 -18.61 6.91
CA VAL A 331 -9.46 -17.34 6.48
C VAL A 331 -8.41 -16.26 6.25
N ILE A 332 -7.50 -16.02 7.19
CA ILE A 332 -6.53 -14.92 7.07
C ILE A 332 -5.45 -15.16 6.00
N SER A 333 -5.34 -16.39 5.48
CA SER A 333 -4.47 -16.72 4.34
C SER A 333 -5.15 -16.55 2.99
N ASP A 334 -6.46 -16.39 3.00
CA ASP A 334 -7.15 -15.94 1.81
C ASP A 334 -6.69 -14.53 1.47
N GLU A 335 -6.23 -14.33 0.24
CA GLU A 335 -5.64 -13.06 -0.21
C GLU A 335 -6.54 -11.86 0.08
N PHE A 336 -7.87 -12.02 -0.04
CA PHE A 336 -8.82 -10.95 0.21
C PHE A 336 -8.78 -10.48 1.67
N TYR A 337 -8.87 -11.41 2.64
CA TYR A 337 -8.81 -11.07 4.05
C TYR A 337 -7.41 -10.65 4.49
N PHE A 338 -6.37 -11.24 3.89
CA PHE A 338 -5.00 -10.83 4.12
C PHE A 338 -4.80 -9.34 3.83
N GLN A 339 -5.26 -8.87 2.66
CA GLN A 339 -5.16 -7.46 2.27
C GLN A 339 -6.01 -6.55 3.17
N LEU A 340 -7.23 -6.95 3.56
CA LEU A 340 -8.05 -6.14 4.47
C LEU A 340 -7.38 -5.93 5.84
N ILE A 341 -6.76 -6.98 6.40
CA ILE A 341 -6.03 -6.89 7.68
C ILE A 341 -4.75 -6.07 7.50
N LYS A 342 -4.01 -6.31 6.42
CA LYS A 342 -2.79 -5.58 6.08
C LYS A 342 -3.04 -4.06 5.96
N ASP A 343 -4.11 -3.69 5.26
CA ASP A 343 -4.54 -2.30 5.08
C ASP A 343 -5.11 -1.68 6.37
N GLY A 344 -5.35 -2.48 7.42
CA GLY A 344 -5.99 -2.02 8.65
C GLY A 344 -7.50 -1.76 8.51
N LYS A 345 -8.12 -2.22 7.42
CA LYS A 345 -9.57 -2.14 7.21
C LYS A 345 -10.32 -3.13 8.09
N LEU A 346 -9.71 -4.27 8.39
CA LEU A 346 -10.27 -5.30 9.26
C LEU A 346 -9.37 -5.57 10.46
N ASN A 347 -9.91 -5.47 11.67
CA ASN A 347 -9.18 -5.78 12.89
C ASN A 347 -8.90 -7.29 13.02
N PHE A 348 -7.64 -7.67 13.21
CA PHE A 348 -7.22 -9.07 13.36
C PHE A 348 -7.89 -9.79 14.53
N ASN A 349 -8.20 -9.09 15.63
CA ASN A 349 -8.82 -9.71 16.82
C ASN A 349 -10.14 -10.41 16.50
N ILE A 350 -10.89 -9.88 15.52
CA ILE A 350 -12.16 -10.44 15.05
C ILE A 350 -11.92 -11.79 14.35
N MET A 351 -10.77 -11.94 13.71
CA MET A 351 -10.39 -13.11 12.93
C MET A 351 -9.55 -14.12 13.72
N GLN A 352 -9.14 -13.82 14.96
CA GLN A 352 -8.16 -14.64 15.68
C GLN A 352 -8.73 -15.98 16.18
N ASN A 353 -10.00 -15.97 16.59
CA ASN A 353 -10.67 -17.07 17.29
C ASN A 353 -11.93 -17.53 16.57
N LEU A 354 -11.89 -17.60 15.23
CA LEU A 354 -12.99 -18.15 14.45
C LEU A 354 -13.19 -19.62 14.79
N ASP A 355 -14.44 -19.99 14.98
CA ASP A 355 -14.90 -21.37 14.91
C ASP A 355 -15.05 -21.82 13.44
N SER A 356 -15.21 -23.13 13.25
CA SER A 356 -15.27 -23.73 11.93
C SER A 356 -16.49 -23.24 11.13
N GLU A 357 -17.59 -22.88 11.80
CA GLU A 357 -18.77 -22.34 11.15
C GLU A 357 -18.48 -20.94 10.60
N SER A 358 -18.04 -20.02 11.46
CA SER A 358 -17.70 -18.64 11.12
C SER A 358 -16.66 -18.56 10.00
N ALA A 359 -15.64 -19.42 10.04
CA ALA A 359 -14.66 -19.49 8.96
C ALA A 359 -15.27 -19.95 7.64
N LYS A 360 -16.12 -20.99 7.65
CA LYS A 360 -16.84 -21.45 6.46
C LYS A 360 -17.69 -20.34 5.83
N TYR A 361 -18.34 -19.51 6.66
CA TYR A 361 -19.13 -18.38 6.15
C TYR A 361 -18.27 -17.26 5.59
N LEU A 362 -17.17 -16.89 6.24
CA LEU A 362 -16.25 -15.89 5.71
C LEU A 362 -15.64 -16.33 4.37
N MET A 363 -15.44 -17.63 4.18
CA MET A 363 -14.99 -18.16 2.89
C MET A 363 -16.08 -18.14 1.79
N ASN A 364 -17.32 -17.78 2.10
CA ASN A 364 -18.38 -17.61 1.10
C ASN A 364 -18.14 -16.36 0.22
N PRO A 365 -18.14 -16.49 -1.13
CA PRO A 365 -17.93 -15.35 -2.02
C PRO A 365 -18.90 -14.18 -1.82
N GLY A 366 -20.16 -14.46 -1.45
CA GLY A 366 -21.17 -13.43 -1.16
C GLY A 366 -20.79 -12.59 0.07
N ILE A 367 -20.23 -13.22 1.10
CA ILE A 367 -19.72 -12.52 2.28
C ILE A 367 -18.51 -11.67 1.90
N LYS A 368 -17.54 -12.20 1.14
CA LYS A 368 -16.40 -11.40 0.65
C LYS A 368 -16.85 -10.15 -0.11
N LYS A 369 -17.91 -10.26 -0.92
CA LYS A 369 -18.51 -9.10 -1.61
C LYS A 369 -19.06 -8.07 -0.63
N LEU A 370 -19.69 -8.48 0.47
CA LEU A 370 -20.14 -7.55 1.53
C LEU A 370 -18.95 -6.82 2.19
N PHE A 371 -17.83 -7.50 2.41
CA PHE A 371 -16.60 -6.89 2.93
C PHE A 371 -15.95 -5.89 1.96
N SER A 372 -16.36 -5.85 0.69
CA SER A 372 -15.95 -4.78 -0.23
C SER A 372 -16.58 -3.44 0.15
N ASN A 373 -17.62 -3.44 0.99
CA ASN A 373 -18.18 -2.22 1.57
C ASN A 373 -17.37 -1.83 2.83
N PRO A 374 -16.74 -0.64 2.85
CA PRO A 374 -15.90 -0.21 3.97
C PRO A 374 -16.66 -0.10 5.29
N TYR A 375 -17.96 0.19 5.26
CA TYR A 375 -18.77 0.32 6.47
C TYR A 375 -18.96 -1.01 7.19
N ILE A 376 -19.07 -2.14 6.47
CA ILE A 376 -19.15 -3.47 7.10
C ILE A 376 -17.88 -3.75 7.91
N CYS A 377 -16.72 -3.45 7.33
CA CYS A 377 -15.43 -3.61 8.00
C CYS A 377 -15.33 -2.71 9.25
N TRP A 378 -15.86 -1.48 9.16
CA TRP A 378 -15.92 -0.54 10.28
C TRP A 378 -16.84 -1.03 11.40
N PHE A 379 -18.07 -1.46 11.10
CA PHE A 379 -19.01 -1.97 12.10
C PHE A 379 -18.51 -3.22 12.82
N LEU A 380 -17.84 -4.13 12.09
CA LEU A 380 -17.18 -5.29 12.69
C LEU A 380 -16.05 -4.83 13.64
N SER A 381 -15.25 -3.85 13.21
CA SER A 381 -14.15 -3.29 14.00
C SER A 381 -14.62 -2.55 15.25
N ALA A 382 -15.79 -1.91 15.20
CA ALA A 382 -16.44 -1.27 16.34
C ALA A 382 -17.15 -2.27 17.28
N GLY A 383 -17.24 -3.55 16.90
CA GLY A 383 -17.99 -4.57 17.65
C GLY A 383 -19.52 -4.42 17.57
N SER A 384 -20.02 -3.46 16.79
CA SER A 384 -21.47 -3.25 16.57
C SER A 384 -22.09 -4.32 15.67
N LEU A 385 -21.25 -5.03 14.91
CA LEU A 385 -21.64 -6.17 14.08
C LEU A 385 -20.75 -7.36 14.43
N GLN A 386 -21.33 -8.55 14.59
CA GLN A 386 -20.57 -9.79 14.77
C GLN A 386 -20.52 -10.57 13.45
N ILE A 387 -19.50 -11.43 13.26
CA ILE A 387 -19.40 -12.27 12.06
C ILE A 387 -20.63 -13.18 11.90
N ILE A 388 -21.16 -13.70 13.01
CA ILE A 388 -22.37 -14.52 12.99
C ILE A 388 -23.58 -13.76 12.41
N ASP A 389 -23.64 -12.44 12.58
CA ASP A 389 -24.74 -11.64 12.03
C ASP A 389 -24.63 -11.48 10.51
N LEU A 390 -23.42 -11.53 9.95
CA LEU A 390 -23.22 -11.55 8.49
C LEU A 390 -23.84 -12.79 7.84
N GLN A 391 -23.91 -13.91 8.56
CA GLN A 391 -24.54 -15.13 8.07
C GLN A 391 -26.01 -14.87 7.74
N LYS A 392 -26.71 -14.20 8.66
CA LYS A 392 -28.12 -13.86 8.51
C LYS A 392 -28.37 -12.89 7.35
N ILE A 393 -27.37 -12.06 7.02
CA ILE A 393 -27.37 -11.17 5.85
C ILE A 393 -27.17 -11.99 4.56
N SER A 394 -26.25 -12.96 4.55
CA SER A 394 -25.98 -13.80 3.38
C SER A 394 -27.04 -14.86 3.05
N TYR A 395 -27.73 -15.39 4.07
CA TYR A 395 -28.77 -16.42 3.91
C TYR A 395 -29.99 -15.93 3.14
N ARG A 396 -30.14 -14.63 2.96
CA ARG A 396 -31.12 -14.04 2.05
C ARG A 396 -30.42 -13.67 0.77
N GLU A 397 -30.29 -14.64 -0.13
CA GLU A 397 -29.76 -14.39 -1.46
C GLU A 397 -30.45 -13.16 -2.08
N PHE A 398 -29.63 -12.29 -2.63
CA PHE A 398 -30.01 -11.31 -3.65
C PHE A 398 -30.54 -11.99 -4.93
N ASN A 399 -30.71 -13.32 -4.97
CA ASN A 399 -31.42 -14.07 -6.02
C ASN A 399 -31.99 -15.39 -5.47
N HIS A 400 -33.31 -15.45 -5.28
CA HIS A 400 -34.15 -16.68 -5.29
C HIS A 400 -34.00 -17.77 -4.20
N TYR A 401 -34.69 -17.63 -3.05
CA TYR A 401 -35.36 -18.77 -2.39
C TYR A 401 -36.56 -18.33 -1.52
N HIS A 402 -37.67 -19.07 -1.62
CA HIS A 402 -38.87 -18.96 -0.77
C HIS A 402 -38.62 -19.62 0.59
N PHE A 403 -38.84 -18.90 1.70
CA PHE A 403 -38.89 -19.48 3.04
C PHE A 403 -40.34 -19.79 3.44
N ASP A 404 -40.55 -20.99 4.00
CA ASP A 404 -41.73 -21.37 4.77
C ASP A 404 -41.70 -20.67 6.14
N LEU A 405 -42.82 -20.08 6.53
CA LEU A 405 -42.96 -19.02 7.54
C LEU A 405 -43.35 -19.52 8.93
N SER A 406 -43.18 -20.81 9.21
CA SER A 406 -43.89 -21.42 10.33
C SER A 406 -43.26 -21.21 11.72
N ASP A 407 -41.96 -20.94 11.89
CA ASP A 407 -41.39 -21.21 13.24
C ASP A 407 -40.45 -20.23 13.96
N ARG A 408 -40.18 -18.99 13.50
CA ARG A 408 -39.47 -18.00 14.36
C ARG A 408 -39.91 -16.55 14.16
N LYS A 409 -40.96 -16.13 14.88
CA LYS A 409 -41.51 -14.76 14.83
C LYS A 409 -40.63 -13.68 15.47
N ASN A 410 -39.72 -14.02 16.38
CA ASN A 410 -38.92 -13.02 17.10
C ASN A 410 -37.57 -12.67 16.44
N ASP A 411 -36.96 -13.60 15.69
CA ASP A 411 -35.70 -13.33 14.97
C ASP A 411 -35.90 -12.54 13.67
N TRP A 412 -37.09 -12.65 13.07
CA TRP A 412 -37.40 -12.01 11.78
C TRP A 412 -37.52 -10.48 11.87
N LEU A 413 -38.01 -9.97 13.02
CA LEU A 413 -38.14 -8.53 13.27
C LEU A 413 -36.78 -7.86 13.44
N ASN A 414 -35.88 -8.45 14.24
CA ASN A 414 -34.52 -7.92 14.43
C ASN A 414 -33.71 -7.95 13.13
N LEU A 415 -33.93 -8.97 12.28
CA LEU A 415 -33.21 -9.10 11.00
C LEU A 415 -33.74 -8.22 9.88
N SER A 416 -35.05 -8.05 9.77
CA SER A 416 -35.62 -7.03 8.88
C SER A 416 -35.24 -5.63 9.33
N TYR A 417 -35.03 -5.41 10.63
CA TYR A 417 -34.58 -4.14 11.20
C TYR A 417 -33.10 -3.85 10.90
N VAL A 418 -32.19 -4.81 11.13
CA VAL A 418 -30.77 -4.68 10.76
C VAL A 418 -30.61 -4.57 9.24
N LYS A 419 -31.36 -5.35 8.46
CA LYS A 419 -31.38 -5.21 7.00
C LYS A 419 -31.93 -3.85 6.57
N MET A 420 -32.99 -3.36 7.19
CA MET A 420 -33.53 -2.02 6.90
C MET A 420 -32.54 -0.93 7.30
N ILE A 421 -31.83 -1.06 8.42
CA ILE A 421 -30.76 -0.13 8.83
C ILE A 421 -29.60 -0.21 7.84
N ILE A 422 -29.15 -1.39 7.44
CA ILE A 422 -28.06 -1.55 6.47
C ILE A 422 -28.49 -1.08 5.07
N ASP A 423 -29.69 -1.41 4.62
CA ASP A 423 -30.23 -0.98 3.32
C ASP A 423 -30.46 0.53 3.32
N ASN A 424 -31.00 1.11 4.39
CA ASN A 424 -31.13 2.55 4.54
C ASN A 424 -29.75 3.21 4.68
N PHE A 425 -28.83 2.66 5.46
CA PHE A 425 -27.48 3.19 5.62
C PHE A 425 -26.72 3.12 4.30
N ILE A 426 -26.81 2.03 3.53
CA ILE A 426 -26.25 1.90 2.17
C ILE A 426 -26.91 2.89 1.20
N LEU A 427 -28.23 3.11 1.29
CA LEU A 427 -28.94 4.15 0.53
C LEU A 427 -28.50 5.56 0.92
N LEU A 428 -28.26 5.81 2.21
CA LEU A 428 -27.94 7.10 2.82
C LEU A 428 -26.46 7.47 2.73
N THR A 429 -25.56 6.47 2.69
CA THR A 429 -24.09 6.61 2.59
C THR A 429 -23.54 6.49 1.17
N SER A 430 -24.40 6.39 0.15
CA SER A 430 -23.94 6.72 -1.20
C SER A 430 -23.41 8.17 -1.16
N ASP A 431 -22.19 8.39 -1.67
CA ASP A 431 -21.34 9.59 -1.50
C ASP A 431 -21.96 10.95 -1.95
N HIS A 432 -23.28 11.02 -2.16
CA HIS A 432 -24.00 12.10 -2.83
C HIS A 432 -25.19 12.66 -2.04
N LEU A 433 -25.51 12.11 -0.85
CA LEU A 433 -26.75 12.43 -0.13
C LEU A 433 -26.60 13.02 1.26
N LEU A 434 -25.53 12.75 2.00
CA LEU A 434 -25.34 13.28 3.37
C LEU A 434 -23.93 13.82 3.58
N THR A 435 -23.81 14.90 4.36
CA THR A 435 -22.55 15.45 4.85
C THR A 435 -22.06 14.71 6.09
N ASP A 436 -20.76 14.81 6.40
CA ASP A 436 -20.16 14.16 7.57
C ASP A 436 -20.87 14.51 8.89
N ILE A 437 -21.34 15.75 9.02
CA ILE A 437 -22.09 16.24 10.19
C ILE A 437 -23.48 15.59 10.29
N GLU A 438 -24.13 15.33 9.16
CA GLU A 438 -25.43 14.67 9.12
C GLU A 438 -25.29 13.17 9.43
N LEU A 439 -24.18 12.56 9.03
CA LEU A 439 -23.83 11.18 9.39
C LEU A 439 -23.53 11.04 10.89
N GLU A 440 -22.75 11.97 11.46
CA GLU A 440 -22.45 12.02 12.89
C GLU A 440 -23.72 12.25 13.73
N TYR A 441 -24.61 13.15 13.29
CA TYR A 441 -25.89 13.38 13.97
C TYR A 441 -26.83 12.16 13.94
N ILE A 442 -26.90 11.45 12.81
CA ILE A 442 -27.69 10.21 12.71
C ILE A 442 -27.09 9.11 13.61
N TYR A 443 -25.77 9.06 13.72
CA TYR A 443 -25.04 8.14 14.57
C TYR A 443 -25.26 8.40 16.06
N ASP A 444 -25.16 9.65 16.51
CA ASP A 444 -25.34 10.02 17.91
C ASP A 444 -26.78 9.83 18.41
N ASN A 445 -27.74 9.78 17.47
CA ASN A 445 -29.16 9.62 17.78
C ASN A 445 -29.70 8.24 17.43
N LEU A 446 -28.86 7.28 17.02
CA LEU A 446 -29.27 5.96 16.52
C LEU A 446 -29.98 5.13 17.60
N ASP A 447 -29.54 5.22 18.87
CA ASP A 447 -30.21 4.58 20.01
C ASP A 447 -31.59 5.18 20.29
N THR A 448 -31.75 6.50 20.14
CA THR A 448 -33.01 7.23 20.31
C THR A 448 -33.99 6.92 19.16
N LEU A 449 -33.48 6.86 17.92
CA LEU A 449 -34.19 6.38 16.74
C LEU A 449 -34.71 4.96 16.94
N CYS A 450 -33.89 4.08 17.53
CA CYS A 450 -34.27 2.69 17.77
C CYS A 450 -35.28 2.52 18.90
N SER A 451 -35.20 3.33 19.96
CA SER A 451 -36.09 3.24 21.12
C SER A 451 -37.45 3.90 20.88
N THR A 452 -37.53 4.97 20.08
CA THR A 452 -38.81 5.65 19.77
C THR A 452 -39.72 4.77 18.89
N LEU A 453 -39.15 4.05 17.91
CA LEU A 453 -39.88 3.10 17.05
C LEU A 453 -40.29 1.82 17.77
N TYR A 454 -39.60 1.46 18.86
CA TYR A 454 -39.96 0.33 19.73
C TYR A 454 -41.21 0.63 20.57
N ILE A 455 -41.35 1.87 21.05
CA ILE A 455 -42.49 2.31 21.88
C ILE A 455 -43.80 2.36 21.07
N GLU A 456 -43.77 2.82 19.82
CA GLU A 456 -44.96 2.90 18.96
C GLU A 456 -45.53 1.53 18.52
N ASN A 457 -44.75 0.45 18.67
CA ASN A 457 -45.16 -0.91 18.29
C ASN A 457 -45.76 -1.73 19.43
N ASN A 458 -45.66 -1.25 20.67
CA ASN A 458 -46.19 -1.93 21.86
C ASN A 458 -47.50 -1.31 22.39
N THR A 459 -48.02 -0.26 21.75
CA THR A 459 -49.36 0.27 22.03
C THR A 459 -50.43 -0.43 21.20
N THR A 460 -51.49 -0.85 21.88
CA THR A 460 -52.46 -1.89 21.52
C THR A 460 -53.25 -1.70 20.21
N GLU A 461 -53.63 -2.86 19.67
CA GLU A 461 -54.38 -3.11 18.45
C GLU A 461 -55.72 -2.35 18.34
N SER A 462 -55.83 -1.44 17.38
CA SER A 462 -57.00 -1.28 16.48
C SER A 462 -56.91 0.01 15.65
N LYS A 463 -55.91 0.10 14.77
CA LYS A 463 -55.86 1.02 13.61
C LYS A 463 -54.55 0.80 12.86
N ARG A 464 -54.40 -0.38 12.23
CA ARG A 464 -53.28 -0.66 11.34
C ARG A 464 -53.79 -1.24 10.04
N SER A 465 -54.12 -0.35 9.12
CA SER A 465 -53.98 -0.61 7.68
C SER A 465 -53.49 0.68 7.02
N ASN A 466 -52.38 0.57 6.28
CA ASN A 466 -51.82 1.57 5.35
C ASN A 466 -51.08 2.80 5.92
N LEU A 467 -49.81 2.61 6.30
CA LEU A 467 -48.76 3.61 6.08
C LEU A 467 -48.02 3.14 4.81
N PHE A 468 -48.18 3.64 3.59
CA PHE A 468 -48.58 4.94 3.06
C PHE A 468 -49.53 4.72 1.88
N TYR A 469 -50.79 5.16 1.99
CA TYR A 469 -51.70 5.27 0.85
C TYR A 469 -52.52 6.56 1.03
N CYS A 470 -52.12 7.65 0.36
CA CYS A 470 -52.92 8.88 0.32
C CYS A 470 -53.76 8.90 -0.96
N GLY A 471 -54.88 8.17 -0.92
CA GLY A 471 -56.02 8.39 -1.80
C GLY A 471 -57.16 9.02 -1.00
N SER A 472 -57.40 10.32 -1.21
CA SER A 472 -58.67 11.02 -0.99
C SER A 472 -59.41 10.92 0.36
N GLN A 473 -58.72 10.81 1.50
CA GLN A 473 -59.35 11.13 2.79
C GLN A 473 -58.65 12.30 3.49
N ILE A 474 -59.42 13.37 3.70
CA ILE A 474 -59.03 14.58 4.41
C ILE A 474 -58.75 14.18 5.87
N PHE A 475 -57.48 14.20 6.28
CA PHE A 475 -57.14 14.20 7.70
C PHE A 475 -57.72 15.48 8.33
N LYS A 476 -58.70 15.33 9.22
CA LYS A 476 -59.31 16.44 9.95
C LYS A 476 -58.36 17.11 10.95
N ASN A 477 -57.12 16.62 11.14
CA ASN A 477 -56.14 17.30 11.96
C ASN A 477 -54.67 16.94 11.59
N PRO A 478 -54.03 17.66 10.65
CA PRO A 478 -52.63 17.44 10.27
C PRO A 478 -51.61 18.02 11.27
N LEU A 479 -52.06 18.68 12.34
CA LEU A 479 -51.19 19.44 13.25
C LEU A 479 -50.38 18.59 14.23
N ASN A 480 -50.70 17.31 14.46
CA ASN A 480 -49.99 16.46 15.43
C ASN A 480 -48.93 15.51 14.83
N LEU A 481 -48.83 15.38 13.50
CA LEU A 481 -47.74 14.61 12.86
C LEU A 481 -46.49 15.45 12.54
N LEU A 482 -46.61 16.78 12.59
CA LEU A 482 -45.57 17.73 12.18
C LEU A 482 -44.71 18.25 13.34
N SER A 483 -45.02 17.87 14.59
CA SER A 483 -44.15 18.14 15.74
C SER A 483 -43.00 17.14 15.86
N ASP A 484 -43.05 16.05 15.09
CA ASP A 484 -42.02 15.03 15.07
C ASP A 484 -41.00 15.36 13.97
N ILE A 485 -39.83 15.82 14.41
CA ILE A 485 -38.70 16.20 13.54
C ILE A 485 -38.26 15.01 12.66
N TYR A 486 -38.45 13.77 13.11
CA TYR A 486 -38.01 12.56 12.40
C TYR A 486 -38.92 12.20 11.21
N LEU A 487 -40.23 12.37 11.37
CA LEU A 487 -41.21 12.26 10.26
C LEU A 487 -40.97 13.36 9.21
N LEU A 488 -40.55 14.54 9.65
CA LEU A 488 -40.24 15.66 8.77
C LEU A 488 -38.99 15.36 7.90
N GLU A 489 -37.92 14.81 8.48
CA GLU A 489 -36.70 14.46 7.72
C GLU A 489 -36.94 13.30 6.74
N THR A 490 -37.67 12.27 7.17
CA THR A 490 -38.02 11.13 6.30
C THR A 490 -38.90 11.59 5.11
N ALA A 491 -39.83 12.52 5.36
CA ALA A 491 -40.64 13.13 4.31
C ALA A 491 -39.80 13.96 3.33
N LYS A 492 -38.78 14.71 3.80
CA LYS A 492 -37.85 15.45 2.92
C LYS A 492 -37.10 14.53 1.98
N ILE A 493 -36.58 13.42 2.49
CA ILE A 493 -35.81 12.44 1.71
C ILE A 493 -36.69 11.81 0.62
N ASN A 494 -37.89 11.36 1.00
CA ASN A 494 -38.84 10.79 0.04
C ASN A 494 -39.23 11.80 -1.06
N LEU A 495 -39.46 13.06 -0.68
CA LEU A 495 -39.78 14.12 -1.61
C LEU A 495 -38.61 14.43 -2.57
N ASN A 496 -37.37 14.45 -2.09
CA ASN A 496 -36.20 14.67 -2.94
C ASN A 496 -36.01 13.54 -3.97
N THR A 497 -36.17 12.28 -3.56
CA THR A 497 -36.07 11.12 -4.47
C THR A 497 -37.15 11.14 -5.54
N ARG A 498 -38.39 11.49 -5.17
CA ARG A 498 -39.50 11.64 -6.13
C ARG A 498 -39.27 12.79 -7.10
N LEU A 499 -38.77 13.93 -6.62
CA LEU A 499 -38.43 15.08 -7.47
C LEU A 499 -37.32 14.74 -8.47
N GLN A 500 -36.27 14.05 -8.02
CA GLN A 500 -35.16 13.59 -8.86
C GLN A 500 -35.66 12.68 -10.00
N ALA A 501 -36.47 11.67 -9.65
CA ALA A 501 -37.04 10.74 -10.61
C ALA A 501 -37.95 11.43 -11.65
N LEU A 502 -38.72 12.44 -11.22
CA LEU A 502 -39.55 13.25 -12.12
C LEU A 502 -38.70 14.12 -13.07
N MET A 503 -37.61 14.70 -12.57
CA MET A 503 -36.70 15.51 -13.37
C MET A 503 -35.92 14.69 -14.40
N ASP A 504 -35.59 13.43 -14.09
CA ASP A 504 -34.88 12.50 -14.97
C ASP A 504 -35.82 11.80 -15.99
N GLY A 505 -37.09 12.20 -16.05
CA GLY A 505 -38.10 11.60 -16.93
C GLY A 505 -38.47 10.16 -16.57
N ARG A 506 -38.21 9.72 -15.33
CA ARG A 506 -38.49 8.37 -14.81
C ARG A 506 -39.47 8.43 -13.64
N PRO A 507 -40.74 8.83 -13.85
CA PRO A 507 -41.71 8.96 -12.77
C PRO A 507 -41.88 7.66 -12.01
N ILE A 508 -41.85 7.71 -10.67
CA ILE A 508 -42.04 6.55 -9.81
C ILE A 508 -43.50 6.10 -9.88
N GLN A 509 -43.76 4.80 -9.87
CA GLN A 509 -45.13 4.29 -9.80
C GLN A 509 -45.69 4.50 -8.39
N LEU A 510 -46.65 5.42 -8.25
CA LEU A 510 -47.31 5.71 -6.96
C LEU A 510 -48.28 4.60 -6.57
N ASN A 511 -48.96 4.01 -7.56
CA ASN A 511 -49.81 2.83 -7.40
C ASN A 511 -49.97 2.10 -8.73
N LYS A 512 -50.69 0.96 -8.73
CA LYS A 512 -50.91 0.11 -9.92
C LYS A 512 -51.44 0.86 -11.16
N ARG A 513 -52.06 2.03 -11.00
CA ARG A 513 -52.70 2.81 -12.08
C ARG A 513 -52.16 4.22 -12.25
N THR A 514 -51.24 4.68 -11.40
CA THR A 514 -50.79 6.08 -11.39
C THR A 514 -49.28 6.17 -11.30
N LEU A 515 -48.67 6.76 -12.32
CA LEU A 515 -47.29 7.24 -12.30
C LEU A 515 -47.25 8.62 -11.64
N ASP A 516 -46.17 8.89 -10.92
CA ASP A 516 -45.96 10.20 -10.31
C ASP A 516 -45.91 11.30 -11.38
N SER A 517 -46.29 12.51 -11.00
CA SER A 517 -46.23 13.68 -11.88
C SER A 517 -45.89 14.91 -11.06
N PHE A 518 -45.39 15.96 -11.71
CA PHE A 518 -45.16 17.24 -11.02
C PHE A 518 -46.44 17.77 -10.35
N SER A 519 -47.62 17.58 -10.95
CA SER A 519 -48.89 17.96 -10.34
C SER A 519 -49.18 17.17 -9.06
N HIS A 520 -48.99 15.84 -9.06
CA HIS A 520 -49.16 15.00 -7.86
C HIS A 520 -48.11 15.31 -6.78
N PHE A 521 -46.88 15.58 -7.18
CA PHE A 521 -45.79 15.95 -6.30
C PHE A 521 -46.06 17.29 -5.59
N VAL A 522 -46.50 18.32 -6.33
CA VAL A 522 -46.90 19.63 -5.77
C VAL A 522 -48.06 19.49 -4.78
N VAL A 523 -49.06 18.65 -5.10
CA VAL A 523 -50.17 18.36 -4.18
C VAL A 523 -49.65 17.68 -2.91
N THR A 524 -48.71 16.73 -3.05
CA THR A 524 -48.08 16.07 -1.90
C THR A 524 -47.36 17.09 -1.02
N CYS A 525 -46.48 17.93 -1.59
CA CYS A 525 -45.76 18.96 -0.82
C CYS A 525 -46.71 19.90 -0.07
N LYS A 526 -47.84 20.30 -0.69
CA LYS A 526 -48.86 21.12 -0.01
C LYS A 526 -49.53 20.38 1.14
N GLN A 527 -49.83 19.10 0.99
CA GLN A 527 -50.46 18.28 2.02
C GLN A 527 -49.58 18.12 3.27
N VAL A 528 -48.26 18.04 3.09
CA VAL A 528 -47.28 17.94 4.18
C VAL A 528 -46.68 19.29 4.60
N ASN A 529 -47.28 20.41 4.18
CA ASN A 529 -46.84 21.77 4.48
C ASN A 529 -45.37 22.07 4.11
N PHE A 530 -44.84 21.39 3.09
CA PHE A 530 -43.52 21.66 2.54
C PHE A 530 -43.59 22.74 1.47
N ASN A 531 -42.68 23.70 1.56
CA ASN A 531 -42.53 24.73 0.54
C ASN A 531 -41.88 24.11 -0.71
N PHE A 532 -42.71 23.61 -1.63
CA PHE A 532 -42.30 23.02 -2.91
C PHE A 532 -41.29 23.90 -3.66
N ASN A 533 -41.50 25.23 -3.69
CA ASN A 533 -40.60 26.14 -4.38
C ASN A 533 -39.20 26.13 -3.74
N LYS A 534 -39.09 26.01 -2.41
CA LYS A 534 -37.79 25.93 -1.72
C LYS A 534 -37.04 24.65 -2.08
N ILE A 535 -37.74 23.51 -2.11
CA ILE A 535 -37.17 22.20 -2.49
C ILE A 535 -36.72 22.22 -3.95
N LEU A 536 -37.61 22.68 -4.84
CA LEU A 536 -37.33 22.78 -6.27
C LEU A 536 -36.15 23.71 -6.56
N HIS A 537 -36.07 24.86 -5.90
CA HIS A 537 -34.96 25.80 -6.06
C HIS A 537 -33.64 25.23 -5.57
N HIS A 538 -33.64 24.51 -4.45
CA HIS A 538 -32.44 23.86 -3.93
C HIS A 538 -31.92 22.78 -4.89
N GLU A 539 -32.81 21.94 -5.42
CA GLU A 539 -32.44 20.86 -6.33
C GLU A 539 -31.92 21.39 -7.68
N ILE A 540 -32.54 22.45 -8.21
CA ILE A 540 -32.05 23.14 -9.41
C ILE A 540 -30.66 23.75 -9.17
N GLU A 541 -30.43 24.41 -8.02
CA GLU A 541 -29.10 24.94 -7.68
C GLU A 541 -28.06 23.81 -7.59
N LYS A 542 -28.40 22.67 -6.96
CA LYS A 542 -27.53 21.49 -6.81
C LYS A 542 -27.14 20.91 -8.17
N ARG A 543 -28.10 20.69 -9.07
CA ARG A 543 -27.81 20.14 -10.40
C ARG A 543 -27.00 21.09 -11.27
N ILE A 544 -27.27 22.40 -11.21
CA ILE A 544 -26.44 23.39 -11.90
C ILE A 544 -25.01 23.37 -11.33
N TYR A 545 -24.85 23.22 -10.02
CA TYR A 545 -23.52 23.12 -9.39
C TYR A 545 -22.75 21.90 -9.87
N HIS A 546 -23.42 20.74 -9.89
CA HIS A 546 -22.83 19.51 -10.38
C HIS A 546 -22.45 19.63 -11.86
N ALA A 547 -23.38 20.07 -12.71
CA ALA A 547 -23.14 20.25 -14.14
C ALA A 547 -21.96 21.18 -14.44
N LEU A 548 -21.83 22.27 -13.68
CA LEU A 548 -20.68 23.17 -13.79
C LEU A 548 -19.39 22.57 -13.22
N SER A 549 -19.45 21.65 -12.27
CA SER A 549 -18.28 21.00 -11.67
C SER A 549 -17.74 19.85 -12.52
N THR A 550 -18.60 19.21 -13.31
CA THR A 550 -18.26 18.07 -14.17
C THR A 550 -18.23 18.41 -15.67
N ASP A 551 -18.35 19.69 -16.03
CA ASP A 551 -18.49 20.16 -17.42
C ASP A 551 -19.63 19.48 -18.23
N ASP A 552 -20.67 19.01 -17.54
CA ASP A 552 -21.80 18.32 -18.18
C ASP A 552 -22.85 19.32 -18.71
N SER A 553 -22.65 19.75 -19.95
CA SER A 553 -23.58 20.65 -20.63
C SER A 553 -24.98 20.04 -20.86
N ASN A 554 -25.15 18.71 -20.79
CA ASN A 554 -26.45 18.07 -21.01
C ASN A 554 -27.38 18.22 -19.80
N ALA A 555 -26.84 18.17 -18.59
CA ALA A 555 -27.61 18.43 -17.36
C ALA A 555 -28.23 19.84 -17.35
N ILE A 556 -27.54 20.85 -17.90
CA ILE A 556 -28.09 22.21 -18.03
C ILE A 556 -29.20 22.26 -19.10
N LYS A 557 -29.01 21.58 -20.23
CA LYS A 557 -30.02 21.49 -21.30
C LYS A 557 -31.30 20.79 -20.81
N GLU A 558 -31.18 19.78 -19.96
CA GLU A 558 -32.29 19.07 -19.35
C GLU A 558 -33.10 19.96 -18.38
N ILE A 559 -32.44 20.76 -17.56
CA ILE A 559 -33.14 21.76 -16.71
C ILE A 559 -33.87 22.80 -17.57
N ILE A 560 -33.26 23.24 -18.68
CA ILE A 560 -33.86 24.19 -19.62
C ILE A 560 -35.07 23.57 -20.36
N SER A 561 -34.99 22.29 -20.76
CA SER A 561 -36.09 21.61 -21.44
C SER A 561 -37.31 21.44 -20.52
N GLN A 562 -37.10 21.30 -19.22
CA GLN A 562 -38.15 21.22 -18.20
C GLN A 562 -38.69 22.58 -17.73
N LYS A 563 -38.21 23.71 -18.28
CA LYS A 563 -38.55 25.08 -17.85
C LYS A 563 -40.07 25.35 -17.77
N ARG A 564 -40.84 24.87 -18.75
CA ARG A 564 -42.32 25.03 -18.78
C ARG A 564 -43.00 24.19 -17.69
N ASN A 565 -42.52 22.97 -17.46
CA ASN A 565 -43.09 22.06 -16.45
C ASN A 565 -42.80 22.52 -15.02
N LEU A 566 -41.67 23.20 -14.83
CA LEU A 566 -41.20 23.71 -13.53
C LEU A 566 -41.59 25.17 -13.25
N ASN A 567 -42.33 25.83 -14.17
CA ASN A 567 -42.67 27.26 -14.10
C ASN A 567 -41.46 28.18 -13.87
N LEU A 568 -40.29 27.84 -14.44
CA LEU A 568 -39.07 28.62 -14.26
C LEU A 568 -39.04 29.81 -15.21
N THR A 569 -38.98 31.03 -14.65
CA THR A 569 -38.77 32.24 -15.45
C THR A 569 -37.30 32.34 -15.91
N LYS A 570 -37.04 33.07 -17.00
CA LYS A 570 -35.66 33.34 -17.47
C LYS A 570 -34.82 34.00 -16.36
N SER A 571 -35.42 34.91 -15.59
CA SER A 571 -34.77 35.58 -14.46
C SER A 571 -34.38 34.62 -13.33
N MET A 572 -35.17 33.58 -13.05
CA MET A 572 -34.86 32.59 -12.00
C MET A 572 -33.67 31.72 -12.40
N LEU A 573 -33.63 31.22 -13.64
CA LEU A 573 -32.51 30.43 -14.16
C LEU A 573 -31.19 31.22 -14.14
N ILE A 574 -31.22 32.50 -14.55
CA ILE A 574 -30.05 33.38 -14.48
C ILE A 574 -29.59 33.57 -13.03
N LYS A 575 -30.54 33.74 -12.10
CA LYS A 575 -30.22 33.87 -10.67
C LYS A 575 -29.56 32.60 -10.13
N TYR A 576 -30.04 31.41 -10.49
CA TYR A 576 -29.43 30.14 -10.07
C TYR A 576 -28.02 29.97 -10.61
N LEU A 577 -27.82 30.18 -11.91
CA LEU A 577 -26.50 30.14 -12.53
C LEU A 577 -25.52 31.09 -11.84
N LEU A 578 -25.91 32.34 -11.60
CA LEU A 578 -25.06 33.33 -10.92
C LEU A 578 -24.74 32.95 -9.47
N ASN A 579 -25.73 32.47 -8.70
CA ASN A 579 -25.51 32.01 -7.33
C ASN A 579 -24.55 30.82 -7.27
N THR A 580 -24.71 29.87 -8.19
CA THR A 580 -23.90 28.67 -8.26
C THR A 580 -22.47 28.98 -8.71
N ILE A 581 -22.28 29.86 -9.71
CA ILE A 581 -20.95 30.33 -10.12
C ILE A 581 -20.26 31.05 -8.96
N LYS A 582 -20.97 31.90 -8.21
CA LYS A 582 -20.42 32.56 -7.01
C LYS A 582 -20.00 31.54 -5.94
N LYS A 583 -20.82 30.50 -5.68
CA LYS A 583 -20.49 29.43 -4.74
C LYS A 583 -19.25 28.64 -5.20
N LYS A 584 -19.18 28.23 -6.48
CA LYS A 584 -18.05 27.48 -7.05
C LYS A 584 -16.75 28.28 -7.02
N ILE A 585 -16.81 29.57 -7.40
CA ILE A 585 -15.65 30.48 -7.29
C ILE A 585 -15.19 30.55 -5.83
N LYS A 586 -16.10 30.68 -4.87
CA LYS A 586 -15.76 30.72 -3.44
C LYS A 586 -15.12 29.41 -2.96
N THR A 587 -15.69 28.24 -3.27
CA THR A 587 -15.14 26.94 -2.85
C THR A 587 -13.83 26.57 -3.54
N GLU A 588 -13.63 26.93 -4.81
CA GLU A 588 -12.35 26.72 -5.50
C GLU A 588 -11.27 27.72 -5.07
N PHE A 589 -11.64 28.95 -4.69
CA PHE A 589 -10.72 29.88 -4.04
C PHE A 589 -10.32 29.39 -2.64
N ASP A 590 -11.26 28.94 -1.82
CA ASP A 590 -11.01 28.46 -0.45
C ASP A 590 -10.14 27.19 -0.42
N ARG A 591 -10.20 26.34 -1.46
CA ARG A 591 -9.35 25.13 -1.58
C ARG A 591 -7.91 25.41 -2.01
N LYS A 592 -7.59 26.60 -2.54
CA LYS A 592 -6.29 26.86 -3.17
C LYS A 592 -5.38 27.88 -2.49
N LYS A 593 -5.77 28.56 -1.40
CA LYS A 593 -4.86 29.27 -0.45
C LYS A 593 -5.64 30.02 0.64
N ILE A 594 -5.75 29.44 1.84
CA ILE A 594 -6.11 30.21 3.07
C ILE A 594 -4.86 30.85 3.70
N ALA A 595 -3.67 30.27 3.53
CA ALA A 595 -2.43 30.83 4.09
C ALA A 595 -1.98 32.12 3.37
N ILE A 596 -1.91 32.10 2.03
CA ILE A 596 -1.38 33.23 1.23
C ILE A 596 -2.39 34.38 1.13
N PHE A 597 -3.69 34.10 1.17
CA PHE A 597 -4.71 35.15 1.17
C PHE A 597 -4.76 35.91 2.51
N ASN A 598 -4.52 35.22 3.63
CA ASN A 598 -4.40 35.86 4.95
C ASN A 598 -3.08 36.66 5.09
N GLU A 599 -2.00 36.19 4.47
CA GLU A 599 -0.72 36.92 4.39
C GLU A 599 -0.87 38.21 3.55
N MET A 600 -1.52 38.12 2.38
CA MET A 600 -1.84 39.29 1.55
C MET A 600 -2.83 40.26 2.23
N LEU A 601 -3.82 39.77 2.97
CA LEU A 601 -4.75 40.64 3.72
C LEU A 601 -4.05 41.37 4.88
N ASN A 602 -3.05 40.75 5.51
CA ASN A 602 -2.23 41.38 6.54
C ASN A 602 -1.30 42.46 5.96
N GLU A 603 -0.72 42.24 4.78
CA GLU A 603 0.06 43.26 4.07
C GLU A 603 -0.81 44.43 3.57
N ILE A 604 -2.02 44.14 3.07
CA ILE A 604 -2.99 45.17 2.64
C ILE A 604 -3.52 45.97 3.84
N SER A 605 -3.64 45.35 5.02
CA SER A 605 -4.02 46.03 6.26
C SER A 605 -2.90 46.94 6.78
N ALA A 606 -1.63 46.52 6.64
CA ALA A 606 -0.45 47.32 7.00
C ALA A 606 -0.24 48.51 6.04
N ALA A 607 -0.55 48.34 4.75
CA ALA A 607 -0.43 49.40 3.75
C ALA A 607 -1.51 50.51 3.86
N ASN A 608 -2.67 50.21 4.45
CA ASN A 608 -3.78 51.17 4.59
C ASN A 608 -3.71 52.07 5.84
N GLN A 609 -2.66 51.97 6.66
CA GLN A 609 -2.45 52.88 7.80
C GLN A 609 -1.64 54.13 7.46
N ASN A 610 -1.10 54.23 6.25
CA ASN A 610 -0.40 55.42 5.76
C ASN A 610 -0.97 55.84 4.41
N ASP A 611 -1.97 56.74 4.42
CA ASP A 611 -2.05 57.87 3.47
C ASP A 611 -3.43 58.55 3.53
N SER A 612 -3.54 59.53 4.43
CA SER A 612 -4.43 60.67 4.27
C SER A 612 -3.67 61.76 3.52
N PHE A 613 -3.99 62.13 2.27
CA PHE A 613 -3.75 63.49 1.75
C PHE A 613 -4.51 63.69 0.40
N TYR A 614 -5.48 64.61 0.42
CA TYR A 614 -6.15 65.38 -0.67
C TYR A 614 -7.05 64.72 -1.75
N LYS A 615 -8.34 65.08 -1.64
CA LYS A 615 -9.27 65.47 -2.75
C LYS A 615 -8.94 66.92 -3.20
N PRO A 616 -9.51 67.53 -4.28
CA PRO A 616 -10.67 67.11 -5.10
C PRO A 616 -10.54 67.36 -6.63
N MET A 617 -11.42 66.76 -7.43
CA MET A 617 -12.23 67.50 -8.43
C MET A 617 -13.33 66.57 -8.98
N GLY A 618 -14.57 67.07 -8.98
CA GLY A 618 -15.73 66.33 -9.45
C GLY A 618 -15.91 66.43 -10.95
N ILE A 619 -16.64 65.46 -11.51
CA ILE A 619 -17.60 65.62 -12.62
C ILE A 619 -18.62 64.48 -12.47
N THR A 620 -19.89 64.85 -12.49
CA THR A 620 -21.05 63.97 -12.56
C THR A 620 -21.40 63.76 -14.03
N VAL A 621 -21.35 62.53 -14.53
CA VAL A 621 -22.12 62.11 -15.72
C VAL A 621 -22.64 60.68 -15.49
N CYS A 622 -23.95 60.56 -15.32
CA CYS A 622 -24.68 59.31 -15.51
C CYS A 622 -24.96 59.12 -17.01
N LYS A 623 -24.52 57.99 -17.58
CA LYS A 623 -25.29 57.12 -18.50
C LYS A 623 -24.45 55.88 -18.89
N ASP A 624 -24.99 54.72 -18.53
CA ASP A 624 -24.77 53.36 -19.05
C ASP A 624 -23.39 52.97 -19.62
N SER A 625 -22.55 52.38 -18.77
CA SER A 625 -21.50 51.38 -19.13
C SER A 625 -20.89 50.69 -17.91
N GLY A 626 -21.66 50.52 -16.83
CA GLY A 626 -21.16 50.16 -15.49
C GLY A 626 -20.60 48.74 -15.31
N ARG A 627 -20.78 47.82 -16.28
CA ARG A 627 -20.24 46.46 -16.16
C ARG A 627 -18.91 46.28 -16.89
N GLU A 628 -18.66 47.01 -17.96
CA GLU A 628 -17.42 46.88 -18.72
C GLU A 628 -16.25 47.58 -18.00
N ASN A 629 -16.51 48.73 -17.38
CA ASN A 629 -15.51 49.47 -16.61
C ASN A 629 -15.13 48.78 -15.29
N TYR A 630 -16.03 48.00 -14.68
CA TYR A 630 -15.70 47.24 -13.46
C TYR A 630 -14.72 46.11 -13.75
N TRP A 631 -14.96 45.33 -14.82
CA TRP A 631 -14.07 44.25 -15.24
C TRP A 631 -12.78 44.77 -15.87
N LYS A 632 -12.83 45.87 -16.64
CA LYS A 632 -11.61 46.55 -17.13
C LYS A 632 -10.76 47.08 -15.97
N ASN A 633 -11.36 47.72 -14.96
CA ASN A 633 -10.59 48.21 -13.81
C ASN A 633 -10.04 47.08 -12.93
N ALA A 634 -10.79 45.99 -12.74
CA ALA A 634 -10.29 44.81 -12.03
C ALA A 634 -9.13 44.15 -12.80
N PHE A 635 -9.26 44.04 -14.13
CA PHE A 635 -8.22 43.50 -15.00
C PHE A 635 -6.96 44.39 -15.01
N PHE A 636 -7.11 45.71 -15.09
CA PHE A 636 -5.98 46.65 -15.03
C PHE A 636 -5.29 46.66 -13.66
N LYS A 637 -6.03 46.50 -12.56
CA LYS A 637 -5.43 46.35 -11.22
C LYS A 637 -4.67 45.04 -11.07
N ILE A 638 -5.23 43.91 -11.53
CA ILE A 638 -4.57 42.61 -11.48
C ILE A 638 -3.32 42.60 -12.37
N LYS A 639 -3.40 43.19 -13.57
CA LYS A 639 -2.27 43.32 -14.48
C LYS A 639 -1.17 44.21 -13.90
N LYS A 640 -1.52 45.36 -13.31
CA LYS A 640 -0.55 46.26 -12.65
C LYS A 640 0.19 45.56 -11.50
N ILE A 641 -0.52 44.77 -10.68
CA ILE A 641 0.10 43.99 -9.58
C ILE A 641 1.01 42.88 -10.12
N ALA A 642 0.64 42.24 -11.25
CA ALA A 642 1.47 41.23 -11.89
C ALA A 642 2.74 41.84 -12.53
N ASP A 643 2.61 43.01 -13.14
CA ASP A 643 3.73 43.74 -13.74
C ASP A 643 4.68 44.25 -12.64
N GLU A 644 4.16 44.81 -11.54
CA GLU A 644 4.95 45.24 -10.36
C GLU A 644 5.66 44.08 -9.64
N ALA A 645 5.04 42.89 -9.60
CA ALA A 645 5.64 41.67 -9.06
C ALA A 645 6.76 41.10 -9.95
N SER A 646 6.78 41.46 -11.25
CA SER A 646 7.80 40.99 -12.20
C SER A 646 9.08 41.84 -12.21
N GLU A 647 9.03 43.07 -11.68
CA GLU A 647 10.16 44.01 -11.63
C GLU A 647 11.06 43.84 -10.38
N HIS A 648 10.73 42.91 -9.48
CA HIS A 648 11.57 42.54 -8.34
C HIS A 648 12.02 41.06 -8.46
N LYS A 649 13.27 40.88 -8.92
CA LYS A 649 14.13 39.67 -9.04
C LYS A 649 13.80 38.51 -8.08
N GLU A 650 14.06 37.22 -8.34
CA GLU A 650 14.81 36.44 -9.34
C GLU A 650 14.26 34.99 -9.25
N ASP A 651 14.26 34.25 -10.36
CA ASP A 651 13.97 32.81 -10.51
C ASP A 651 12.67 32.21 -9.94
N LEU A 652 11.59 32.19 -10.74
CA LEU A 652 10.56 31.13 -10.70
C LEU A 652 9.66 31.15 -11.95
N PRO A 653 9.88 30.27 -12.96
CA PRO A 653 9.06 30.18 -14.18
C PRO A 653 7.62 29.66 -13.98
N SER A 654 7.28 29.17 -12.78
CA SER A 654 6.03 28.43 -12.54
C SER A 654 4.81 29.31 -12.24
N VAL A 655 5.00 30.50 -11.70
CA VAL A 655 3.91 31.39 -11.26
C VAL A 655 3.25 32.08 -12.45
N ASP A 656 4.05 32.54 -13.41
CA ASP A 656 3.55 33.26 -14.59
C ASP A 656 2.80 32.32 -15.55
N HIS A 657 3.27 31.07 -15.69
CA HIS A 657 2.56 30.02 -16.41
C HIS A 657 1.23 29.65 -15.74
N PHE A 658 1.21 29.56 -14.41
CA PHE A 658 0.00 29.28 -13.63
C PHE A 658 -1.04 30.39 -13.79
N PHE A 659 -0.64 31.67 -13.65
CA PHE A 659 -1.57 32.80 -13.80
C PHE A 659 -2.12 32.93 -15.22
N LYS A 660 -1.28 32.74 -16.26
CA LYS A 660 -1.77 32.71 -17.65
C LYS A 660 -2.76 31.58 -17.89
N LYS A 661 -2.47 30.38 -17.39
CA LYS A 661 -3.34 29.20 -17.58
C LYS A 661 -4.68 29.34 -16.86
N SER A 662 -4.68 29.79 -15.60
CA SER A 662 -5.92 30.01 -14.84
C SER A 662 -6.77 31.15 -15.41
N THR A 663 -6.14 32.21 -15.93
CA THR A 663 -6.87 33.31 -16.60
C THR A 663 -7.48 32.86 -17.93
N GLN A 664 -6.76 32.05 -18.71
CA GLN A 664 -7.27 31.47 -19.95
C GLN A 664 -8.43 30.50 -19.72
N GLU A 665 -8.35 29.62 -18.72
CA GLU A 665 -9.46 28.71 -18.38
C GLU A 665 -10.71 29.46 -17.90
N PHE A 666 -10.52 30.53 -17.12
CA PHE A 666 -11.61 31.39 -16.66
C PHE A 666 -12.30 32.11 -17.83
N CYS A 667 -11.52 32.69 -18.77
CA CYS A 667 -12.06 33.32 -19.98
C CYS A 667 -12.78 32.29 -20.89
N ARG A 668 -12.25 31.07 -21.00
CA ARG A 668 -12.85 29.99 -21.79
C ARG A 668 -14.20 29.55 -21.19
N HIS A 669 -14.29 29.42 -19.87
CA HIS A 669 -15.54 29.11 -19.17
C HIS A 669 -16.62 30.19 -19.36
N ILE A 670 -16.25 31.47 -19.24
CA ILE A 670 -17.18 32.59 -19.47
C ILE A 670 -17.67 32.61 -20.93
N SER A 671 -16.79 32.33 -21.90
CA SER A 671 -17.15 32.27 -23.32
C SER A 671 -18.13 31.13 -23.62
N THR A 672 -17.91 29.93 -23.06
CA THR A 672 -18.81 28.77 -23.23
C THR A 672 -20.19 29.04 -22.63
N CYS A 673 -20.26 29.62 -21.42
CA CYS A 673 -21.54 29.97 -20.79
C CYS A 673 -22.28 31.09 -21.55
N SER A 674 -21.56 32.04 -22.14
CA SER A 674 -22.15 33.15 -22.89
C SER A 674 -22.74 32.68 -24.23
N MET A 675 -22.10 31.74 -24.92
CA MET A 675 -22.60 31.18 -26.20
C MET A 675 -23.87 30.33 -26.03
N VAL A 676 -24.02 29.62 -24.91
CA VAL A 676 -25.24 28.84 -24.60
C VAL A 676 -26.43 29.76 -24.26
N LEU A 677 -26.17 30.90 -23.62
CA LEU A 677 -27.21 31.89 -23.26
C LEU A 677 -27.63 32.81 -24.42
N LEU A 678 -26.80 32.95 -25.46
CA LEU A 678 -27.09 33.75 -26.65
C LEU A 678 -27.73 32.94 -27.79
N SER A 679 -27.62 31.61 -27.76
CA SER A 679 -28.23 30.68 -28.74
C SER A 679 -29.61 30.14 -28.31
N SER A 680 -30.15 30.58 -27.17
CA SER A 680 -31.46 30.23 -26.61
C SER A 680 -32.25 31.44 -26.11
#